data_AF-A0A3M1SLN1-F1
#
_entry.id   AF-A0A3M1SLN1-F1
#
_cell.length_a   1.000
_cell.length_b   1.000
_cell.length_c   1.000
_cell.angle_alpha   90.00
_cell.angle_beta   90.00
_cell.angle_gamma   90.00
#
_symmetry.space_group_name_H-M   'P 1'
#
loop_
_entity.id
_entity.type
_entity.pdbx_description
1 polymer ?
#
loop_
_entity_poly.entity_id
_entity_poly.type
_entity_poly.pdbx_seq_one_letter_code
_entity_poly.pdbx_strand_id
1 'polypeptide(L)'
;MAQSSSEATLRSSTEAILGYLNYSEGRRDPKFFKAWNDFWKAGRIYSRKSDRKNADPAHPWSVIIERLIDRLDELAAESPAFRNSDQARKILRLLDEKFLYRYLEFHHDLLLHWKPIDTCQPYFLARCCEVLLAAQTAGNDDTIVDRALTAINDYVGYRPTAVLESKTAFEPYEHEFICPVPLYIRGAGTGEGKFRRVVEEAIKILQRTPKGILEDAMLDLELLDELAYDPRPYDFTHPAHRRPNYQFGTWDFRRIDQNGYFRRYVVQGTILDCILKRVEEAGDIPRQERLFEAGAVLAGTILMGSGVAGNRPDAHSSQTSLPRLLERIAGYRDVFYEHLLRNKRGKHGKRLRQERAEKHQAFASARQSLNSEISKLRAKQEVHLRLAGVFARLGEVDLAFKHALKTNIVSGRIQALVEAELVHANELIGEKKFTEALDLLDDLVDLIERGIECGALADPWNILGFSGNYPLFINRQESTRDDRIDVLIHLVRKTCESFGRLWKEAVAADETKIEKMVANDFYVFADWWDQFGSDEVEDVPGFSALEMWEAHERGTKVLREWRAAGSEKGDIAFWRDRVEHFDSAENYALIVETLLDHNDLAAAMALLVHWASRGEEVSFGEGMRALYAFCLRWIFKVWRGNLPDLNTHRKRWELTRRFIDFLEANSEQYWRAPQFGLTPPGDIDRMKEDYAYDEYTADDDVPPELEGASDEFLSAFRDAVERLDESFFDDLLSGEKEFDFQDSGEDGSEGAVADDQNPLFIELSSEFRYLTNHLLFLMTVARLWYHTAMFCFPITQPDKERYEVFENWRRQAAELSEKLVQLAETVYRFPIPRPRSGTESIIEFDQLNVMRLSFCERVVDTAVAMADAERALTAAIPEDFVRSDDGETPWGGWLDEYRIVFRAMLHGDAETVSDHWPALLEKIHSEPILYVHLARGGQPSRLFAAVNLHRALGRLLRYAPCLGLITETLQLLQAIRRMEEESPLAPASVTEYDRMYDAACRGIFDVVLEVLRKEYSERKASARSMERKFDVLHAVVERLLKIWLEHAESIRVSSAEPLRDPEIWQMVKQFIERYGAGLFTQDFMSMPNLRGILQEGIDEFLKALCDDTRARGISSPLVDDLESGKLPWRECR
;
A
#
# COMPACT_ATOMS: atom_id res chain seq x y z
N MET A 1 59.32 6.49 -23.43
CA MET A 1 58.82 7.84 -23.09
C MET A 1 57.54 7.80 -22.26
N ALA A 2 56.47 7.10 -22.65
CA ALA A 2 55.23 7.05 -21.84
C ALA A 2 55.37 6.35 -20.47
N GLN A 3 56.19 5.30 -20.36
CA GLN A 3 56.45 4.59 -19.09
C GLN A 3 57.26 5.44 -18.09
N SER A 4 58.35 6.09 -18.52
CA SER A 4 59.16 6.94 -17.62
C SER A 4 58.41 8.20 -17.15
N SER A 5 57.49 8.72 -17.98
CA SER A 5 56.60 9.83 -17.57
C SER A 5 55.56 9.40 -16.54
N SER A 6 55.08 8.15 -16.61
CA SER A 6 54.10 7.59 -15.66
C SER A 6 54.73 7.33 -14.30
N GLU A 7 55.97 6.81 -14.25
CA GLU A 7 56.71 6.60 -12.99
C GLU A 7 57.09 7.90 -12.30
N ALA A 8 57.51 8.92 -13.05
CA ALA A 8 57.79 10.24 -12.49
C ALA A 8 56.54 10.90 -11.88
N THR A 9 55.39 10.75 -12.53
CA THR A 9 54.10 11.25 -12.02
C THR A 9 53.64 10.47 -10.79
N LEU A 10 53.87 9.15 -10.76
CA LEU A 10 53.56 8.32 -9.59
C LEU A 10 54.38 8.76 -8.37
N ARG A 11 55.71 8.96 -8.53
CA ARG A 11 56.57 9.42 -7.43
C ARG A 11 56.15 10.78 -6.89
N SER A 12 55.93 11.76 -7.77
CA SER A 12 55.57 13.11 -7.34
C SER A 12 54.18 13.20 -6.69
N SER A 13 53.21 12.41 -7.18
CA SER A 13 51.87 12.35 -6.58
C SER A 13 51.89 11.67 -5.21
N THR A 14 52.61 10.56 -5.04
CA THR A 14 52.76 9.91 -3.72
C THR A 14 53.44 10.81 -2.70
N GLU A 15 54.52 11.50 -3.08
CA GLU A 15 55.20 12.47 -2.20
C GLU A 15 54.28 13.62 -1.78
N ALA A 16 53.43 14.12 -2.69
CA ALA A 16 52.44 15.15 -2.37
C ALA A 16 51.34 14.65 -1.42
N ILE A 17 50.85 13.41 -1.61
CA ILE A 17 49.88 12.79 -0.70
C ILE A 17 50.48 12.63 0.69
N LEU A 18 51.64 11.97 0.79
CA LEU A 18 52.30 11.70 2.07
C LEU A 18 52.73 12.99 2.77
N GLY A 19 53.19 13.99 2.01
CA GLY A 19 53.50 15.31 2.56
C GLY A 19 52.27 15.99 3.18
N TYR A 20 51.12 15.96 2.50
CA TYR A 20 49.89 16.49 3.07
C TYR A 20 49.47 15.70 4.34
N LEU A 21 49.51 14.37 4.29
CA LEU A 21 49.16 13.53 5.45
C LEU A 21 50.06 13.76 6.67
N ASN A 22 51.32 14.13 6.45
CA ASN A 22 52.28 14.33 7.53
C ASN A 22 52.28 15.74 8.14
N TYR A 23 51.80 16.74 7.40
CA TYR A 23 51.94 18.16 7.77
C TYR A 23 50.63 18.95 7.85
N SER A 24 49.53 18.43 7.29
CA SER A 24 48.23 19.10 7.32
C SER A 24 47.47 18.79 8.61
N GLU A 25 46.61 19.72 9.00
CA GLU A 25 45.59 19.54 10.05
C GLU A 25 44.24 19.06 9.46
N GLY A 26 44.22 18.60 8.20
CA GLY A 26 43.00 18.15 7.51
C GLY A 26 42.22 19.25 6.79
N ARG A 27 42.85 20.40 6.48
CA ARG A 27 42.20 21.50 5.74
C ARG A 27 42.12 21.23 4.25
N ARG A 28 40.93 21.39 3.67
CA ARG A 28 40.65 21.17 2.23
C ARG A 28 41.71 21.78 1.30
N ASP A 29 42.43 20.94 0.55
CA ASP A 29 43.39 21.37 -0.48
C ASP A 29 43.13 20.67 -1.82
N PRO A 30 42.68 21.39 -2.88
CA PRO A 30 42.51 20.82 -4.22
C PRO A 30 43.77 20.13 -4.79
N LYS A 31 44.98 20.55 -4.40
CA LYS A 31 46.22 19.91 -4.84
C LYS A 31 46.36 18.49 -4.27
N PHE A 32 45.90 18.26 -3.04
CA PHE A 32 45.89 16.94 -2.42
C PHE A 32 44.94 15.99 -3.15
N PHE A 33 43.72 16.43 -3.47
CA PHE A 33 42.79 15.64 -4.29
C PHE A 33 43.38 15.33 -5.66
N LYS A 34 43.97 16.34 -6.32
CA LYS A 34 44.62 16.13 -7.60
C LYS A 34 45.76 15.09 -7.51
N ALA A 35 46.55 15.12 -6.44
CA ALA A 35 47.60 14.14 -6.21
C ALA A 35 47.03 12.72 -6.05
N TRP A 36 45.97 12.51 -5.27
CA TRP A 36 45.25 11.23 -5.20
C TRP A 36 44.74 10.76 -6.56
N ASN A 37 44.17 11.68 -7.35
CA ASN A 37 43.67 11.37 -8.68
C ASN A 37 44.79 10.97 -9.65
N ASP A 38 45.91 11.69 -9.64
CA ASP A 38 47.06 11.42 -10.49
C ASP A 38 47.81 10.14 -10.07
N PHE A 39 47.90 9.87 -8.77
CA PHE A 39 48.37 8.60 -8.21
C PHE A 39 47.52 7.43 -8.70
N TRP A 40 46.19 7.57 -8.66
CA TRP A 40 45.26 6.55 -9.14
C TRP A 40 45.42 6.25 -10.64
N LYS A 41 45.57 7.29 -11.47
CA LYS A 41 45.83 7.17 -12.92
C LYS A 41 47.16 6.48 -13.21
N ALA A 42 48.23 6.92 -12.54
CA ALA A 42 49.59 6.47 -12.79
C ALA A 42 49.83 5.04 -12.27
N GLY A 43 49.22 4.70 -11.13
CA GLY A 43 49.35 3.40 -10.48
C GLY A 43 48.68 2.25 -11.24
N ARG A 44 47.77 2.54 -12.19
CA ARG A 44 46.97 1.54 -12.94
C ARG A 44 46.48 0.39 -12.06
N ILE A 45 46.05 0.71 -10.84
CA ILE A 45 46.02 -0.25 -9.71
C ILE A 45 45.03 -1.41 -9.95
N TYR A 46 44.03 -1.21 -10.82
CA TYR A 46 43.12 -2.28 -11.26
C TYR A 46 43.23 -2.64 -12.75
N SER A 47 44.29 -2.23 -13.45
CA SER A 47 44.44 -2.47 -14.90
C SER A 47 45.24 -3.74 -15.24
N ARG A 48 46.00 -4.31 -14.31
CA ARG A 48 46.65 -5.61 -14.50
C ARG A 48 45.69 -6.73 -14.09
N LYS A 49 45.48 -7.71 -14.97
CA LYS A 49 44.66 -8.92 -14.67
C LYS A 49 45.16 -9.69 -13.42
N SER A 50 46.44 -9.55 -13.06
CA SER A 50 47.03 -10.13 -11.84
C SER A 50 46.56 -9.44 -10.57
N ASP A 51 46.50 -8.10 -10.57
CA ASP A 51 46.23 -7.30 -9.37
C ASP A 51 44.75 -7.41 -9.00
N ARG A 52 43.84 -7.52 -9.99
CA ARG A 52 42.42 -7.86 -9.76
C ARG A 52 42.16 -9.29 -9.28
N LYS A 53 43.09 -10.23 -9.51
CA LYS A 53 42.96 -11.62 -9.05
C LYS A 53 43.44 -11.80 -7.61
N ASN A 54 44.35 -10.93 -7.15
CA ASN A 54 44.99 -11.01 -5.84
C ASN A 54 44.45 -9.99 -4.83
N ALA A 55 43.78 -8.92 -5.29
CA ALA A 55 43.08 -8.00 -4.39
C ALA A 55 41.86 -8.71 -3.81
N ASP A 56 41.70 -8.64 -2.48
CA ASP A 56 40.46 -9.04 -1.83
C ASP A 56 39.31 -8.18 -2.38
N PRO A 57 38.29 -8.77 -3.02
CA PRO A 57 37.12 -8.04 -3.49
C PRO A 57 36.42 -7.25 -2.36
N ALA A 58 36.54 -7.71 -1.12
CA ALA A 58 35.99 -7.04 0.05
C ALA A 58 36.81 -5.79 0.45
N HIS A 59 38.14 -5.80 0.24
CA HIS A 59 39.06 -4.75 0.71
C HIS A 59 40.02 -4.25 -0.39
N PRO A 60 39.47 -3.67 -1.47
CA PRO A 60 40.27 -3.26 -2.62
C PRO A 60 41.23 -2.10 -2.31
N TRP A 61 41.00 -1.34 -1.23
CA TRP A 61 41.80 -0.18 -0.81
C TRP A 61 43.11 -0.55 -0.09
N SER A 62 43.20 -1.73 0.56
CA SER A 62 44.37 -2.08 1.37
C SER A 62 45.65 -2.16 0.53
N VAL A 63 45.56 -2.69 -0.70
CA VAL A 63 46.67 -2.70 -1.67
C VAL A 63 47.14 -1.28 -2.02
N ILE A 64 46.23 -0.31 -2.02
CA ILE A 64 46.56 1.09 -2.30
C ILE A 64 47.27 1.71 -1.10
N ILE A 65 46.76 1.46 0.10
CA ILE A 65 47.28 2.03 1.34
C ILE A 65 48.66 1.42 1.66
N GLU A 66 48.85 0.12 1.47
CA GLU A 66 50.13 -0.58 1.62
C GLU A 66 51.21 0.05 0.73
N ARG A 67 50.90 0.33 -0.55
CA ARG A 67 51.83 1.02 -1.47
C ARG A 67 52.21 2.43 -0.99
N LEU A 68 51.31 3.13 -0.30
CA LEU A 68 51.61 4.44 0.27
C LEU A 68 52.48 4.31 1.54
N ILE A 69 52.24 3.29 2.36
CA ILE A 69 53.06 2.96 3.54
C ILE A 69 54.48 2.57 3.11
N ASP A 70 54.64 1.67 2.13
CA ASP A 70 55.95 1.27 1.61
C ASP A 70 56.75 2.49 1.11
N ARG A 71 56.10 3.38 0.35
CA ARG A 71 56.76 4.59 -0.15
C ARG A 71 57.06 5.59 0.97
N LEU A 72 56.26 5.65 2.03
CA LEU A 72 56.54 6.46 3.20
C LEU A 72 57.84 6.00 3.89
N ASP A 73 58.09 4.69 3.91
CA ASP A 73 59.28 4.10 4.52
C ASP A 73 60.55 4.35 3.71
N GLU A 74 60.44 4.26 2.39
CA GLU A 74 61.50 4.71 1.48
C GLU A 74 61.80 6.21 1.69
N LEU A 75 60.78 7.06 1.77
CA LEU A 75 60.95 8.51 1.95
C LEU A 75 61.52 8.88 3.32
N ALA A 76 61.16 8.16 4.38
CA ALA A 76 61.72 8.36 5.71
C ALA A 76 63.24 8.05 5.75
N ALA A 77 63.70 7.13 4.90
CA ALA A 77 65.12 6.82 4.73
C ALA A 77 65.85 7.81 3.79
N GLU A 78 65.18 8.31 2.74
CA GLU A 78 65.78 9.13 1.69
C GLU A 78 65.73 10.65 1.96
N SER A 79 64.72 11.14 2.69
CA SER A 79 64.41 12.57 2.82
C SER A 79 64.33 13.03 4.29
N PRO A 80 65.10 14.06 4.69
CA PRO A 80 65.01 14.64 6.05
C PRO A 80 63.60 15.14 6.39
N ALA A 81 62.81 15.53 5.39
CA ALA A 81 61.45 16.01 5.55
C ALA A 81 60.43 14.89 5.86
N PHE A 82 60.81 13.61 5.86
CA PHE A 82 59.93 12.51 6.24
C PHE A 82 60.48 11.70 7.41
N ARG A 83 61.50 12.22 8.09
CA ARG A 83 62.17 11.53 9.20
C ARG A 83 61.25 11.32 10.41
N ASN A 84 60.29 12.21 10.63
CA ASN A 84 59.16 11.99 11.53
C ASN A 84 57.90 11.85 10.67
N SER A 85 57.45 10.61 10.48
CA SER A 85 56.30 10.24 9.65
C SER A 85 55.14 9.64 10.48
N ASP A 86 55.17 9.82 11.81
CA ASP A 86 54.24 9.18 12.75
C ASP A 86 52.78 9.54 12.44
N GLN A 87 52.53 10.80 12.08
CA GLN A 87 51.19 11.27 11.72
C GLN A 87 50.67 10.57 10.45
N ALA A 88 51.43 10.63 9.36
CA ALA A 88 51.03 10.01 8.09
C ALA A 88 50.83 8.49 8.24
N ARG A 89 51.72 7.82 8.97
CA ARG A 89 51.61 6.39 9.25
C ARG A 89 50.38 6.06 10.10
N LYS A 90 50.09 6.85 11.14
CA LYS A 90 48.89 6.67 11.97
C LYS A 90 47.61 6.79 11.14
N ILE A 91 47.50 7.83 10.30
CA ILE A 91 46.31 8.07 9.48
C ILE A 91 46.10 6.98 8.44
N LEU A 92 47.16 6.56 7.73
CA LEU A 92 47.06 5.46 6.77
C LEU A 92 46.64 4.14 7.43
N ARG A 93 47.21 3.83 8.60
CA ARG A 93 46.80 2.66 9.40
C ARG A 93 45.34 2.73 9.83
N LEU A 94 44.89 3.87 10.37
CA LEU A 94 43.50 4.06 10.79
C LEU A 94 42.52 3.97 9.62
N LEU A 95 42.89 4.51 8.46
CA LEU A 95 42.10 4.44 7.25
C LEU A 95 41.88 2.98 6.81
N ASP A 96 42.97 2.20 6.78
CA ASP A 96 42.93 0.81 6.31
C ASP A 96 42.26 -0.13 7.32
N GLU A 97 42.73 -0.14 8.57
CA GLU A 97 42.37 -1.17 9.55
C GLU A 97 41.06 -0.91 10.30
N LYS A 98 40.56 0.34 10.33
CA LYS A 98 39.39 0.72 11.15
C LYS A 98 38.33 1.51 10.40
N PHE A 99 38.69 2.68 9.88
CA PHE A 99 37.70 3.67 9.43
C PHE A 99 36.78 3.17 8.31
N LEU A 100 37.36 2.55 7.27
CA LEU A 100 36.57 2.07 6.13
C LEU A 100 35.66 0.89 6.51
N TYR A 101 36.10 0.03 7.44
CA TYR A 101 35.27 -1.04 7.99
C TYR A 101 34.09 -0.49 8.79
N ARG A 102 34.37 0.43 9.72
CA ARG A 102 33.35 1.11 10.54
C ARG A 102 32.36 1.89 9.68
N TYR A 103 32.81 2.53 8.60
CA TYR A 103 31.93 3.20 7.65
C TYR A 103 30.95 2.23 6.97
N LEU A 104 31.43 1.05 6.54
CA LEU A 104 30.57 0.04 5.91
C LEU A 104 29.62 -0.62 6.91
N GLU A 105 30.06 -0.84 8.15
CA GLU A 105 29.22 -1.34 9.25
C GLU A 105 28.11 -0.34 9.61
N PHE A 106 28.46 0.94 9.79
CA PHE A 106 27.50 2.01 10.10
C PHE A 106 26.43 2.18 9.02
N HIS A 107 26.79 1.93 7.76
CA HIS A 107 25.90 2.04 6.59
C HIS A 107 25.41 0.69 6.07
N HIS A 108 25.47 -0.37 6.88
CA HIS A 108 25.17 -1.74 6.45
C HIS A 108 23.82 -1.84 5.73
N ASP A 109 22.76 -1.29 6.34
CA ASP A 109 21.41 -1.37 5.79
C ASP A 109 21.23 -0.47 4.57
N LEU A 110 21.74 0.75 4.62
CA LEU A 110 21.58 1.74 3.55
C LEU A 110 22.39 1.40 2.28
N LEU A 111 23.58 0.81 2.46
CA LEU A 111 24.58 0.55 1.42
C LEU A 111 24.85 -0.93 1.19
N LEU A 112 23.92 -1.83 1.53
CA LEU A 112 24.09 -3.27 1.29
C LEU A 112 24.43 -3.62 -0.18
N HIS A 113 23.93 -2.84 -1.15
CA HIS A 113 24.20 -3.01 -2.59
C HIS A 113 25.56 -2.46 -3.02
N TRP A 114 26.29 -1.74 -2.16
CA TRP A 114 27.57 -1.14 -2.51
C TRP A 114 28.65 -2.19 -2.76
N LYS A 115 29.45 -1.93 -3.80
CA LYS A 115 30.66 -2.70 -4.08
C LYS A 115 31.86 -1.82 -3.74
N PRO A 116 32.64 -2.14 -2.70
CA PRO A 116 33.88 -1.45 -2.33
C PRO A 116 34.75 -0.98 -3.50
N ILE A 117 34.91 -1.84 -4.51
CA ILE A 117 35.81 -1.61 -5.65
C ILE A 117 35.32 -0.52 -6.61
N ASP A 118 34.02 -0.28 -6.68
CA ASP A 118 33.42 0.74 -7.55
C ASP A 118 33.36 2.11 -6.85
N THR A 119 33.35 2.13 -5.51
CA THR A 119 33.02 3.33 -4.73
C THR A 119 34.19 3.94 -3.95
N CYS A 120 35.20 3.17 -3.53
CA CYS A 120 36.41 3.69 -2.90
C CYS A 120 37.35 4.38 -3.90
N GLN A 121 36.82 5.39 -4.59
CA GLN A 121 37.48 6.21 -5.61
C GLN A 121 38.49 7.18 -4.98
N PRO A 122 39.44 7.73 -5.74
CA PRO A 122 40.54 8.54 -5.19
C PRO A 122 40.06 9.73 -4.37
N TYR A 123 38.97 10.40 -4.78
CA TYR A 123 38.44 11.54 -4.03
C TYR A 123 37.68 11.14 -2.77
N PHE A 124 37.08 9.94 -2.72
CA PHE A 124 36.48 9.43 -1.50
C PHE A 124 37.57 9.14 -0.45
N LEU A 125 38.62 8.40 -0.83
CA LEU A 125 39.75 8.11 0.06
C LEU A 125 40.48 9.38 0.54
N ALA A 126 40.65 10.37 -0.35
CA ALA A 126 41.19 11.67 0.02
C ALA A 126 40.32 12.35 1.08
N ARG A 127 38.98 12.34 0.94
CA ARG A 127 38.06 12.88 1.95
C ARG A 127 38.13 12.12 3.28
N CYS A 128 38.22 10.79 3.26
CA CYS A 128 38.42 9.99 4.48
C CYS A 128 39.70 10.42 5.22
N CYS A 129 40.78 10.68 4.50
CA CYS A 129 42.02 11.20 5.10
C CYS A 129 41.83 12.58 5.72
N GLU A 130 41.06 13.48 5.08
CA GLU A 130 40.80 14.83 5.61
C GLU A 130 40.08 14.78 6.95
N VAL A 131 39.02 13.98 7.06
CA VAL A 131 38.24 13.88 8.31
C VAL A 131 39.03 13.19 9.42
N LEU A 132 39.84 12.17 9.10
CA LEU A 132 40.73 11.52 10.06
C LEU A 132 41.81 12.47 10.58
N LEU A 133 42.39 13.30 9.70
CA LEU A 133 43.36 14.33 10.09
C LEU A 133 42.72 15.41 10.96
N ALA A 134 41.51 15.87 10.63
CA ALA A 134 40.79 16.85 11.43
C ALA A 134 40.43 16.29 12.83
N ALA A 135 40.13 14.99 12.91
CA ALA A 135 39.79 14.31 14.16
C ALA A 135 41.00 13.85 14.98
N GLN A 136 42.24 13.99 14.49
CA GLN A 136 43.42 13.32 15.07
C GLN A 136 43.73 13.67 16.55
N THR A 137 43.20 14.79 17.05
CA THR A 137 43.36 15.27 18.43
C THR A 137 42.29 14.74 19.39
N ALA A 138 41.33 13.95 18.92
CA ALA A 138 40.15 13.52 19.66
C ALA A 138 40.41 12.55 20.83
N GLY A 139 41.60 11.93 20.88
CA GLY A 139 41.97 10.98 21.92
C GLY A 139 42.57 9.70 21.37
N ASN A 140 41.96 8.57 21.72
CA ASN A 140 42.38 7.24 21.26
C ASN A 140 41.90 6.96 19.82
N ASP A 141 42.36 5.86 19.25
CA ASP A 141 42.05 5.53 17.84
C ASP A 141 40.54 5.40 17.55
N ASP A 142 39.75 4.87 18.48
CA ASP A 142 38.30 4.67 18.27
C ASP A 142 37.54 6.00 18.30
N THR A 143 37.82 6.88 19.27
CA THR A 143 37.24 8.23 19.32
C THR A 143 37.61 9.10 18.11
N ILE A 144 38.78 8.89 17.52
CA ILE A 144 39.17 9.55 16.26
C ILE A 144 38.30 9.04 15.11
N VAL A 145 38.08 7.73 15.03
CA VAL A 145 37.26 7.10 13.98
C VAL A 145 35.80 7.54 14.10
N ASP A 146 35.22 7.53 15.30
CA ASP A 146 33.82 7.93 15.51
C ASP A 146 33.59 9.41 15.15
N ARG A 147 34.48 10.32 15.58
CA ARG A 147 34.39 11.73 15.17
C ARG A 147 34.58 11.93 13.67
N ALA A 148 35.47 11.17 13.06
CA ALA A 148 35.65 11.23 11.61
C ALA A 148 34.43 10.68 10.86
N LEU A 149 33.74 9.69 11.42
CA LEU A 149 32.54 9.08 10.86
C LEU A 149 31.36 10.06 10.89
N THR A 150 31.11 10.71 12.04
CA THR A 150 30.11 11.79 12.13
C THR A 150 30.45 12.93 11.17
N ALA A 151 31.74 13.30 11.03
CA ALA A 151 32.15 14.41 10.16
C ALA A 151 32.06 14.10 8.66
N ILE A 152 32.24 12.84 8.25
CA ILE A 152 32.17 12.44 6.83
C ILE A 152 30.71 12.31 6.36
N ASN A 153 29.81 11.90 7.26
CA ASN A 153 28.38 11.76 7.02
C ASN A 153 27.70 13.14 7.11
N ASP A 154 27.79 13.91 6.03
CA ASP A 154 27.41 15.32 6.01
C ASP A 154 26.27 15.66 5.04
N TYR A 155 25.60 14.64 4.48
CA TYR A 155 24.56 14.80 3.47
C TYR A 155 23.37 13.88 3.73
N VAL A 156 22.16 14.44 3.69
CA VAL A 156 20.88 13.70 3.79
C VAL A 156 19.99 13.88 2.56
N GLY A 157 20.21 14.94 1.77
CA GLY A 157 19.35 15.32 0.65
C GLY A 157 18.21 16.25 1.06
N TYR A 158 17.06 16.15 0.39
CA TYR A 158 15.86 16.89 0.79
C TYR A 158 15.14 16.11 1.88
N ARG A 159 15.13 16.65 3.10
CA ARG A 159 14.55 16.05 4.30
C ARG A 159 13.79 17.11 5.09
N PRO A 160 12.46 17.19 4.95
CA PRO A 160 11.62 17.99 5.84
C PRO A 160 11.73 17.41 7.25
N THR A 161 11.78 18.27 8.27
CA THR A 161 11.74 17.84 9.68
C THR A 161 10.57 18.48 10.40
N ALA A 162 9.88 17.68 11.20
CA ALA A 162 8.79 18.14 12.03
C ALA A 162 9.28 19.18 13.05
N VAL A 163 8.44 20.19 13.33
CA VAL A 163 8.68 21.17 14.38
C VAL A 163 7.45 21.20 15.26
N LEU A 164 7.54 20.60 16.44
CA LEU A 164 6.45 20.54 17.43
C LEU A 164 6.46 21.78 18.35
N GLU A 165 5.39 21.97 19.11
CA GLU A 165 5.19 23.13 20.00
C GLU A 165 6.28 23.32 21.06
N SER A 166 7.01 22.24 21.40
CA SER A 166 8.20 22.29 22.26
C SER A 166 9.35 23.12 21.68
N LYS A 167 9.23 23.61 20.43
CA LYS A 167 10.18 24.45 19.69
C LYS A 167 11.54 23.81 19.42
N THR A 168 11.69 22.51 19.70
CA THR A 168 12.83 21.74 19.23
C THR A 168 12.52 21.26 17.82
N ALA A 169 13.18 21.83 16.82
CA ALA A 169 13.19 21.22 15.49
C ALA A 169 13.96 19.90 15.60
N PHE A 170 13.32 18.79 15.21
CA PHE A 170 14.03 17.52 15.18
C PHE A 170 15.11 17.56 14.10
N GLU A 171 16.30 17.07 14.43
CA GLU A 171 17.36 16.85 13.45
C GLU A 171 17.17 15.47 12.80
N PRO A 172 17.56 15.29 11.51
CA PRO A 172 17.58 13.97 10.90
C PRO A 172 18.44 12.99 11.72
N TYR A 173 18.10 11.71 11.71
CA TYR A 173 18.86 10.68 12.43
C TYR A 173 20.29 10.54 11.91
N GLU A 174 21.23 10.12 12.76
CA GLU A 174 22.64 10.00 12.39
C GLU A 174 22.86 9.03 11.21
N HIS A 175 22.11 7.93 11.17
CA HIS A 175 22.19 6.91 10.12
C HIS A 175 21.52 7.34 8.79
N GLU A 176 20.74 8.43 8.76
CA GLU A 176 20.24 9.02 7.51
C GLU A 176 21.36 9.76 6.75
N PHE A 177 22.37 10.26 7.48
CA PHE A 177 23.46 11.03 6.90
C PHE A 177 24.52 10.13 6.27
N ILE A 178 24.94 10.49 5.05
CA ILE A 178 25.96 9.76 4.31
C ILE A 178 27.02 10.69 3.73
N CYS A 179 28.19 10.16 3.40
CA CYS A 179 29.15 10.86 2.57
C CYS A 179 28.77 10.76 1.08
N PRO A 180 28.40 11.86 0.40
CA PRO A 180 28.22 11.84 -1.04
C PRO A 180 29.60 11.67 -1.69
N VAL A 181 29.68 10.85 -2.73
CA VAL A 181 30.96 10.45 -3.33
C VAL A 181 31.41 11.50 -4.36
N PRO A 182 32.58 12.16 -4.18
CA PRO A 182 32.96 13.29 -5.04
C PRO A 182 33.30 12.85 -6.47
N LEU A 183 32.75 13.57 -7.45
CA LEU A 183 32.99 13.36 -8.89
C LEU A 183 33.87 14.45 -9.48
N TYR A 184 33.71 15.69 -9.03
CA TYR A 184 34.50 16.84 -9.47
C TYR A 184 34.74 17.77 -8.29
N ILE A 185 35.97 18.26 -8.19
CA ILE A 185 36.38 19.24 -7.19
C ILE A 185 37.03 20.41 -7.91
N ARG A 186 36.64 21.63 -7.58
CA ARG A 186 37.25 22.85 -8.13
C ARG A 186 38.75 22.86 -7.87
N GLY A 187 39.53 23.15 -8.92
CA GLY A 187 40.99 23.15 -8.86
C GLY A 187 41.65 21.77 -9.01
N ALA A 188 40.97 20.68 -8.64
CA ALA A 188 41.45 19.30 -8.85
C ALA A 188 40.94 18.67 -10.16
N GLY A 189 39.75 19.08 -10.63
CA GLY A 189 39.08 18.55 -11.80
C GLY A 189 38.24 17.30 -11.51
N THR A 190 37.88 16.55 -12.55
CA THR A 190 37.07 15.34 -12.43
C THR A 190 37.90 14.16 -11.91
N GLY A 191 37.35 13.42 -10.95
CA GLY A 191 37.98 12.24 -10.35
C GLY A 191 37.98 11.04 -11.28
N GLU A 192 38.96 10.15 -11.16
CA GLU A 192 38.93 8.84 -11.80
C GLU A 192 37.82 7.97 -11.24
N GLY A 193 37.10 7.29 -12.12
CA GLY A 193 35.99 6.40 -11.78
C GLY A 193 35.14 6.09 -13.01
N LYS A 194 34.09 5.28 -12.82
CA LYS A 194 33.16 4.89 -13.91
C LYS A 194 32.51 6.10 -14.59
N PHE A 195 32.21 7.16 -13.84
CA PHE A 195 31.48 8.33 -14.34
C PHE A 195 32.36 9.43 -14.93
N ARG A 196 33.69 9.34 -14.81
CA ARG A 196 34.63 10.40 -15.17
C ARG A 196 34.33 11.06 -16.52
N ARG A 197 34.18 10.24 -17.57
CA ARG A 197 34.04 10.75 -18.94
C ARG A 197 32.74 11.54 -19.16
N VAL A 198 31.64 11.09 -18.55
CA VAL A 198 30.33 11.74 -18.69
C VAL A 198 30.33 13.05 -17.90
N VAL A 199 30.85 13.03 -16.68
CA VAL A 199 30.96 14.23 -15.82
C VAL A 199 31.87 15.28 -16.46
N GLU A 200 33.03 14.87 -16.97
CA GLU A 200 33.98 15.78 -17.63
C GLU A 200 33.35 16.45 -18.87
N GLU A 201 32.55 15.71 -19.65
CA GLU A 201 31.83 16.26 -20.81
C GLU A 201 30.69 17.19 -20.38
N ALA A 202 29.94 16.84 -19.33
CA ALA A 202 28.87 17.68 -18.79
C ALA A 202 29.39 19.03 -18.27
N ILE A 203 30.49 19.04 -17.50
CA ILE A 203 31.13 20.28 -17.02
C ILE A 203 31.61 21.13 -18.20
N LYS A 204 32.21 20.53 -19.24
CA LYS A 204 32.62 21.25 -20.46
C LYS A 204 31.43 21.87 -21.20
N ILE A 205 30.28 21.19 -21.21
CA ILE A 205 29.05 21.69 -21.82
C ILE A 205 28.51 22.88 -21.01
N LEU A 206 28.42 22.76 -19.70
CA LEU A 206 27.97 23.84 -18.81
C LEU A 206 28.89 25.08 -18.93
N GLN A 207 30.20 24.91 -18.95
CA GLN A 207 31.17 26.01 -19.12
C GLN A 207 31.03 26.77 -20.46
N ARG A 208 30.50 26.11 -21.50
CA ARG A 208 30.27 26.71 -22.82
C ARG A 208 28.85 27.27 -22.98
N THR A 209 27.98 27.05 -22.00
CA THR A 209 26.59 27.51 -22.03
C THR A 209 26.54 29.02 -21.77
N PRO A 210 25.70 29.79 -22.49
CA PRO A 210 25.53 31.22 -22.26
C PRO A 210 25.16 31.53 -20.81
N LYS A 211 25.80 32.57 -20.23
CA LYS A 211 25.58 32.96 -18.83
C LYS A 211 24.11 33.22 -18.48
N GLY A 212 23.34 33.86 -19.36
CA GLY A 212 21.92 34.11 -19.12
C GLY A 212 21.08 32.84 -18.86
N ILE A 213 21.38 31.73 -19.55
CA ILE A 213 20.69 30.45 -19.32
C ILE A 213 21.06 29.87 -17.95
N LEU A 214 22.33 30.01 -17.56
CA LEU A 214 22.81 29.55 -16.25
C LEU A 214 22.22 30.41 -15.12
N GLU A 215 22.16 31.73 -15.30
CA GLU A 215 21.54 32.69 -14.37
C GLU A 215 20.04 32.42 -14.20
N ASP A 216 19.31 32.15 -15.29
CA ASP A 216 17.88 31.78 -15.25
C ASP A 216 17.63 30.50 -14.44
N ALA A 217 18.58 29.57 -14.48
CA ALA A 217 18.59 28.32 -13.73
C ALA A 217 19.24 28.44 -12.33
N MET A 218 19.62 29.66 -11.94
CA MET A 218 20.32 29.96 -10.69
C MET A 218 21.64 29.18 -10.52
N LEU A 219 22.29 28.78 -11.59
CA LEU A 219 23.52 27.98 -11.55
C LEU A 219 24.74 28.86 -11.82
N ASP A 220 25.62 29.04 -10.82
CA ASP A 220 26.94 29.64 -11.02
C ASP A 220 28.05 28.60 -10.85
N LEU A 221 28.76 28.30 -11.93
CA LEU A 221 29.87 27.34 -11.93
C LEU A 221 31.07 27.84 -11.14
N GLU A 222 31.21 29.17 -10.96
CA GLU A 222 32.21 29.79 -10.08
C GLU A 222 31.80 29.75 -8.61
N LEU A 223 30.61 29.21 -8.28
CA LEU A 223 30.21 28.84 -6.92
C LEU A 223 30.18 27.33 -6.65
N LEU A 224 30.13 26.49 -7.68
CA LEU A 224 30.28 25.03 -7.59
C LEU A 224 31.70 24.59 -7.18
N ASP A 225 31.92 24.34 -5.89
CA ASP A 225 33.18 23.81 -5.35
C ASP A 225 33.27 22.29 -5.53
N GLU A 226 32.12 21.61 -5.48
CA GLU A 226 32.04 20.16 -5.58
C GLU A 226 30.78 19.69 -6.34
N LEU A 227 30.98 18.70 -7.23
CA LEU A 227 29.90 17.86 -7.74
C LEU A 227 30.15 16.44 -7.23
N ALA A 228 29.16 15.86 -6.55
CA ALA A 228 29.22 14.52 -5.98
C ALA A 228 28.01 13.70 -6.44
N TYR A 229 28.01 12.40 -6.20
CA TYR A 229 26.79 11.59 -6.31
C TYR A 229 26.34 11.03 -4.96
N ASP A 230 25.02 10.95 -4.81
CA ASP A 230 24.35 10.24 -3.74
C ASP A 230 24.48 8.73 -3.99
N PRO A 231 25.16 7.99 -3.10
CA PRO A 231 25.37 6.58 -3.27
C PRO A 231 24.19 5.69 -2.89
N ARG A 232 23.18 6.27 -2.24
CA ARG A 232 21.96 5.56 -1.88
C ARG A 232 21.27 5.04 -3.14
N PRO A 233 20.58 3.91 -3.03
CA PRO A 233 19.89 3.34 -4.17
C PRO A 233 18.65 4.18 -4.48
N TYR A 234 18.23 4.19 -5.75
CA TYR A 234 16.95 4.78 -6.12
C TYR A 234 15.79 3.96 -5.55
N ASP A 235 15.13 4.54 -4.56
CA ASP A 235 13.90 4.04 -3.95
C ASP A 235 12.70 4.80 -4.53
N PHE A 236 11.93 4.16 -5.40
CA PHE A 236 10.79 4.82 -6.03
C PHE A 236 9.59 5.03 -5.08
N THR A 237 9.59 4.40 -3.91
CA THR A 237 8.53 4.55 -2.90
C THR A 237 8.74 5.78 -2.03
N HIS A 238 9.99 6.24 -1.87
CA HIS A 238 10.29 7.38 -1.03
C HIS A 238 9.71 8.70 -1.63
N PRO A 239 8.90 9.46 -0.87
CA PRO A 239 8.14 10.62 -1.38
C PRO A 239 9.02 11.78 -1.86
N ALA A 240 10.24 11.92 -1.36
CA ALA A 240 11.23 12.87 -1.90
C ALA A 240 11.40 12.76 -3.43
N HIS A 241 11.23 11.58 -4.03
CA HIS A 241 11.30 11.42 -5.49
C HIS A 241 10.09 11.94 -6.26
N ARG A 242 8.98 12.26 -5.57
CA ARG A 242 7.85 13.02 -6.14
C ARG A 242 8.18 14.50 -6.30
N ARG A 243 9.22 15.01 -5.60
CA ARG A 243 9.72 16.38 -5.80
C ARG A 243 10.32 16.50 -7.20
N PRO A 244 9.94 17.53 -7.99
CA PRO A 244 10.43 17.66 -9.34
C PRO A 244 11.96 17.68 -9.44
N ASN A 245 12.47 16.91 -10.40
CA ASN A 245 13.89 16.74 -10.68
C ASN A 245 14.77 16.21 -9.51
N TYR A 246 14.22 15.94 -8.32
CA TYR A 246 15.01 15.41 -7.19
C TYR A 246 15.68 14.07 -7.54
N GLN A 247 14.96 13.21 -8.26
CA GLN A 247 15.51 11.95 -8.79
C GLN A 247 16.77 12.14 -9.64
N PHE A 248 17.03 13.31 -10.23
CA PHE A 248 18.24 13.58 -11.02
C PHE A 248 19.35 14.27 -10.22
N GLY A 249 19.01 14.95 -9.12
CA GLY A 249 19.95 15.63 -8.23
C GLY A 249 19.44 16.97 -7.71
N THR A 250 20.11 17.49 -6.69
CA THR A 250 19.80 18.78 -6.05
C THR A 250 21.06 19.46 -5.52
N TRP A 251 20.95 20.76 -5.23
CA TRP A 251 21.92 21.42 -4.35
C TRP A 251 21.87 20.82 -2.95
N ASP A 252 23.03 20.71 -2.31
CA ASP A 252 23.14 20.30 -0.93
C ASP A 252 22.87 21.47 0.03
N PHE A 253 21.77 21.35 0.76
CA PHE A 253 21.29 22.37 1.68
C PHE A 253 22.18 22.59 2.90
N ARG A 254 23.10 21.67 3.22
CA ARG A 254 24.00 21.80 4.38
C ARG A 254 25.37 22.40 4.04
N ARG A 255 25.74 22.44 2.75
CA ARG A 255 27.02 23.03 2.29
C ARG A 255 26.81 24.45 1.75
N ILE A 256 26.63 25.37 2.69
CA ILE A 256 26.40 26.81 2.44
C ILE A 256 27.68 27.61 2.77
N ASP A 257 27.99 28.64 2.00
CA ASP A 257 29.03 29.60 2.35
C ASP A 257 28.54 30.73 3.27
N GLN A 258 29.45 31.64 3.65
CA GLN A 258 29.13 32.80 4.48
C GLN A 258 28.15 33.80 3.82
N ASN A 259 27.97 33.72 2.50
CA ASN A 259 27.06 34.59 1.74
C ASN A 259 25.70 33.92 1.46
N GLY A 260 25.46 32.71 1.96
CA GLY A 260 24.20 31.97 1.80
C GLY A 260 24.09 31.11 0.54
N TYR A 261 25.16 30.96 -0.27
CA TYR A 261 25.15 30.15 -1.49
C TYR A 261 25.53 28.70 -1.24
N PHE A 262 24.79 27.78 -1.86
CA PHE A 262 25.15 26.37 -1.89
C PHE A 262 26.44 26.13 -2.70
N ARG A 263 27.30 25.23 -2.22
CA ARG A 263 28.64 24.97 -2.77
C ARG A 263 28.85 23.56 -3.33
N ARG A 264 27.96 22.62 -2.99
CA ARG A 264 28.00 21.22 -3.42
C ARG A 264 26.71 20.85 -4.14
N TYR A 265 26.82 20.33 -5.36
CA TYR A 265 25.69 19.75 -6.09
C TYR A 265 25.78 18.23 -6.04
N VAL A 266 24.67 17.55 -5.74
CA VAL A 266 24.64 16.09 -5.60
C VAL A 266 23.67 15.49 -6.60
N VAL A 267 24.16 14.60 -7.47
CA VAL A 267 23.36 13.84 -8.44
C VAL A 267 23.05 12.43 -7.93
N GLN A 268 21.96 11.82 -8.34
CA GLN A 268 21.64 10.45 -7.92
C GLN A 268 22.52 9.42 -8.64
N GLY A 269 23.14 8.50 -7.90
CA GLY A 269 24.06 7.50 -8.46
C GLY A 269 23.40 6.60 -9.51
N THR A 270 22.16 6.17 -9.27
CA THR A 270 21.38 5.34 -10.21
C THR A 270 21.13 6.05 -11.54
N ILE A 271 20.87 7.36 -11.53
CA ILE A 271 20.69 8.12 -12.77
C ILE A 271 21.98 8.19 -13.58
N LEU A 272 23.12 8.36 -12.92
CA LEU A 272 24.40 8.31 -13.61
C LEU A 272 24.64 6.94 -14.26
N ASP A 273 24.25 5.85 -13.60
CA ASP A 273 24.31 4.51 -14.18
C ASP A 273 23.38 4.36 -15.39
N CYS A 274 22.14 4.87 -15.33
CA CYS A 274 21.22 4.87 -16.48
C CYS A 274 21.78 5.68 -17.67
N ILE A 275 22.37 6.84 -17.41
CA ILE A 275 23.01 7.67 -18.45
C ILE A 275 24.22 6.93 -19.05
N LEU A 276 25.04 6.29 -18.21
CA LEU A 276 26.25 5.58 -18.63
C LEU A 276 25.92 4.34 -19.47
N LYS A 277 24.84 3.62 -19.14
CA LYS A 277 24.40 2.41 -19.86
C LYS A 277 24.26 2.66 -21.37
N ARG A 278 23.60 3.76 -21.76
CA ARG A 278 23.48 4.17 -23.18
C ARG A 278 24.83 4.41 -23.84
N VAL A 279 25.86 4.87 -23.11
CA VAL A 279 27.21 5.12 -23.65
C VAL A 279 27.97 3.81 -23.86
N GLU A 280 27.71 2.80 -23.03
CA GLU A 280 28.40 1.52 -23.04
C GLU A 280 27.79 0.48 -23.97
N GLU A 281 26.48 0.54 -24.22
CA GLU A 281 25.78 -0.39 -25.13
C GLU A 281 26.39 -0.41 -26.53
N ALA A 282 26.41 -1.57 -27.20
CA ALA A 282 26.81 -1.62 -28.61
C ALA A 282 25.64 -1.11 -29.47
N GLY A 283 25.91 -0.25 -30.46
CA GLY A 283 24.88 0.27 -31.34
C GLY A 283 25.43 1.11 -32.48
N ASP A 284 24.54 1.49 -33.40
CA ASP A 284 24.89 2.15 -34.67
C ASP A 284 25.46 3.56 -34.51
N ILE A 285 25.22 4.20 -33.35
CA ILE A 285 25.72 5.53 -33.04
C ILE A 285 27.14 5.41 -32.45
N PRO A 286 28.15 6.15 -32.98
CA PRO A 286 29.50 6.16 -32.44
C PRO A 286 29.53 6.49 -30.95
N ARG A 287 30.34 5.77 -30.18
CA ARG A 287 30.46 5.96 -28.72
C ARG A 287 30.77 7.41 -28.31
N GLN A 288 31.57 8.13 -29.10
CA GLN A 288 31.89 9.53 -28.81
C GLN A 288 30.68 10.47 -28.98
N GLU A 289 29.78 10.18 -29.93
CA GLU A 289 28.53 10.94 -30.08
C GLU A 289 27.58 10.66 -28.91
N ARG A 290 27.48 9.39 -28.48
CA ARG A 290 26.68 9.00 -27.31
C ARG A 290 27.21 9.60 -26.01
N LEU A 291 28.53 9.66 -25.85
CA LEU A 291 29.17 10.32 -24.71
C LEU A 291 28.83 11.82 -24.64
N PHE A 292 28.86 12.52 -25.78
CA PHE A 292 28.45 13.92 -25.84
C PHE A 292 26.96 14.09 -25.50
N GLU A 293 26.09 13.25 -26.04
CA GLU A 293 24.65 13.28 -25.72
C GLU A 293 24.39 13.00 -24.24
N ALA A 294 25.10 12.03 -23.65
CA ALA A 294 25.04 11.72 -22.22
C ALA A 294 25.49 12.90 -21.36
N GLY A 295 26.61 13.55 -21.72
CA GLY A 295 27.06 14.78 -21.07
C GLY A 295 26.04 15.92 -21.19
N ALA A 296 25.37 16.06 -22.34
CA ALA A 296 24.32 17.06 -22.54
C ALA A 296 23.06 16.79 -21.72
N VAL A 297 22.68 15.50 -21.56
CA VAL A 297 21.58 15.10 -20.68
C VAL A 297 21.93 15.40 -19.22
N LEU A 298 23.13 14.99 -18.75
CA LEU A 298 23.58 15.26 -17.38
C LEU A 298 23.68 16.77 -17.09
N ALA A 299 24.20 17.57 -18.02
CA ALA A 299 24.23 19.02 -17.90
C ALA A 299 22.82 19.62 -17.79
N GLY A 300 21.89 19.15 -18.64
CA GLY A 300 20.49 19.58 -18.58
C GLY A 300 19.80 19.20 -17.28
N THR A 301 20.08 18.01 -16.72
CA THR A 301 19.52 17.60 -15.42
C THR A 301 20.05 18.43 -14.26
N ILE A 302 21.36 18.75 -14.24
CA ILE A 302 21.95 19.64 -13.23
C ILE A 302 21.31 21.03 -13.31
N LEU A 303 21.11 21.53 -14.53
CA LEU A 303 20.52 22.84 -14.79
C LEU A 303 19.04 22.91 -14.33
N MET A 304 18.25 21.87 -14.59
CA MET A 304 16.87 21.78 -14.11
C MET A 304 16.81 21.64 -12.59
N GLY A 305 17.59 20.73 -11.98
CA GLY A 305 17.58 20.52 -10.54
C GLY A 305 18.07 21.75 -9.75
N SER A 306 19.05 22.48 -10.30
CA SER A 306 19.48 23.78 -9.75
C SER A 306 18.33 24.79 -9.69
N GLY A 307 17.50 24.90 -10.72
CA GLY A 307 16.37 25.82 -10.71
C GLY A 307 15.25 25.41 -9.76
N VAL A 308 15.00 24.10 -9.57
CA VAL A 308 14.00 23.63 -8.58
C VAL A 308 14.45 23.94 -7.15
N ALA A 309 15.71 23.65 -6.82
CA ALA A 309 16.25 23.91 -5.48
C ALA A 309 16.54 25.39 -5.21
N GLY A 310 16.92 26.15 -6.24
CA GLY A 310 17.53 27.47 -6.09
C GLY A 310 18.98 27.38 -5.59
N ASN A 311 19.70 28.50 -5.63
CA ASN A 311 21.13 28.54 -5.23
C ASN A 311 21.40 28.92 -3.77
N ARG A 312 20.33 29.18 -3.02
CA ARG A 312 20.34 29.60 -1.62
C ARG A 312 19.00 29.20 -0.96
N PRO A 313 18.91 29.10 0.36
CA PRO A 313 17.66 28.71 1.05
C PRO A 313 16.46 29.62 0.75
N ASP A 314 16.68 30.91 0.54
CA ASP A 314 15.67 31.94 0.27
C ASP A 314 15.47 32.24 -1.23
N ALA A 315 15.96 31.36 -2.12
CA ALA A 315 15.90 31.57 -3.57
C ALA A 315 14.47 31.70 -4.11
N HIS A 316 13.54 30.95 -3.50
CA HIS A 316 12.13 30.94 -3.85
C HIS A 316 11.29 31.46 -2.69
N SER A 317 10.40 32.41 -3.00
CA SER A 317 9.38 32.89 -2.07
C SER A 317 8.37 31.79 -1.73
N SER A 318 7.78 31.84 -0.53
CA SER A 318 6.65 30.99 -0.13
C SER A 318 5.41 31.17 -1.01
N GLN A 319 5.31 32.29 -1.73
CA GLN A 319 4.25 32.54 -2.72
C GLN A 319 4.50 31.87 -4.09
N THR A 320 5.67 31.27 -4.30
CA THR A 320 5.98 30.56 -5.55
C THR A 320 5.37 29.16 -5.51
N SER A 321 4.46 28.88 -6.44
CA SER A 321 3.90 27.54 -6.62
C SER A 321 4.79 26.67 -7.52
N LEU A 322 4.70 25.35 -7.33
CA LEU A 322 5.48 24.38 -8.09
C LEU A 322 5.17 24.41 -9.60
N PRO A 323 3.90 24.56 -10.06
CA PRO A 323 3.58 24.66 -11.49
C PRO A 323 4.23 25.85 -12.19
N ARG A 324 4.21 27.03 -11.54
CA ARG A 324 4.82 28.25 -12.09
C ARG A 324 6.33 28.11 -12.20
N LEU A 325 6.95 27.43 -11.22
CA LEU A 325 8.37 27.12 -11.25
C LEU A 325 8.69 26.16 -12.41
N LEU A 326 7.90 25.09 -12.59
CA LEU A 326 8.09 24.11 -13.65
C LEU A 326 7.99 24.71 -15.06
N GLU A 327 7.06 25.64 -15.28
CA GLU A 327 6.92 26.36 -16.56
C GLU A 327 8.20 27.13 -16.90
N ARG A 328 8.73 27.89 -15.94
CA ARG A 328 10.00 28.62 -16.10
C ARG A 328 11.17 27.69 -16.40
N ILE A 329 11.24 26.55 -15.70
CA ILE A 329 12.28 25.54 -15.88
C ILE A 329 12.23 24.91 -17.26
N ALA A 330 11.04 24.57 -17.75
CA ALA A 330 10.85 24.04 -19.09
C ALA A 330 11.34 25.04 -20.16
N GLY A 331 11.06 26.33 -19.97
CA GLY A 331 11.48 27.41 -20.85
C GLY A 331 13.00 27.46 -21.05
N TYR A 332 13.78 27.65 -19.98
CA TYR A 332 15.23 27.74 -20.12
C TYR A 332 15.88 26.40 -20.54
N ARG A 333 15.27 25.25 -20.19
CA ARG A 333 15.74 23.92 -20.60
C ARG A 333 15.68 23.77 -22.12
N ASP A 334 14.59 24.23 -22.73
CA ASP A 334 14.43 24.13 -24.18
C ASP A 334 15.38 25.07 -24.91
N VAL A 335 15.59 26.28 -24.37
CA VAL A 335 16.63 27.22 -24.85
C VAL A 335 18.03 26.61 -24.75
N PHE A 336 18.35 25.92 -23.65
CA PHE A 336 19.63 25.22 -23.46
C PHE A 336 19.87 24.16 -24.54
N TYR A 337 18.92 23.24 -24.74
CA TYR A 337 19.09 22.18 -25.74
C TYR A 337 19.08 22.73 -27.17
N GLU A 338 18.33 23.78 -27.44
CA GLU A 338 18.37 24.49 -28.73
C GLU A 338 19.72 25.10 -29.01
N HIS A 339 20.32 25.76 -28.01
CA HIS A 339 21.63 26.33 -28.13
C HIS A 339 22.68 25.26 -28.47
N LEU A 340 22.65 24.12 -27.77
CA LEU A 340 23.55 22.99 -28.04
C LEU A 340 23.36 22.43 -29.45
N LEU A 341 22.11 22.27 -29.88
CA LEU A 341 21.78 21.74 -31.20
C LEU A 341 22.24 22.68 -32.33
N ARG A 342 22.04 23.99 -32.18
CA ARG A 342 22.47 25.01 -33.15
C ARG A 342 23.99 25.02 -33.32
N ASN A 343 24.73 24.86 -32.22
CA ASN A 343 26.19 24.91 -32.22
C ASN A 343 26.87 23.60 -32.64
N LYS A 344 26.14 22.48 -32.71
CA LYS A 344 26.70 21.21 -33.16
C LYS A 344 26.80 21.13 -34.69
N ARG A 345 28.04 21.06 -35.19
CA ARG A 345 28.37 20.94 -36.62
C ARG A 345 28.69 19.48 -37.01
N GLY A 346 28.76 19.21 -38.32
CA GLY A 346 29.15 17.90 -38.86
C GLY A 346 28.00 16.88 -38.93
N LYS A 347 28.35 15.60 -39.12
CA LYS A 347 27.40 14.48 -39.26
C LYS A 347 26.51 14.33 -38.03
N HIS A 348 27.09 14.40 -36.82
CA HIS A 348 26.36 14.35 -35.55
C HIS A 348 25.25 15.42 -35.46
N GLY A 349 25.59 16.68 -35.76
CA GLY A 349 24.61 17.78 -35.70
C GLY A 349 23.51 17.69 -36.77
N LYS A 350 23.78 17.08 -37.94
CA LYS A 350 22.73 16.80 -38.92
C LYS A 350 21.76 15.74 -38.40
N ARG A 351 22.27 14.65 -37.81
CA ARG A 351 21.45 13.59 -37.19
C ARG A 351 20.56 14.14 -36.09
N LEU A 352 21.10 14.94 -35.16
CA LEU A 352 20.30 15.50 -34.07
C LEU A 352 19.20 16.47 -34.55
N ARG A 353 19.44 17.20 -35.64
CA ARG A 353 18.41 18.07 -36.25
C ARG A 353 17.29 17.26 -36.93
N GLN A 354 17.65 16.17 -37.61
CA GLN A 354 16.68 15.23 -38.16
C GLN A 354 15.85 14.59 -37.04
N GLU A 355 16.51 14.11 -35.98
CA GLU A 355 15.85 13.55 -34.80
C GLU A 355 14.88 14.54 -34.16
N ARG A 356 15.26 15.83 -34.04
CA ARG A 356 14.35 16.88 -33.55
C ARG A 356 13.13 17.06 -34.46
N ALA A 357 13.30 16.99 -35.78
CA ALA A 357 12.20 17.12 -36.72
C ALA A 357 11.22 15.94 -36.62
N GLU A 358 11.73 14.73 -36.39
CA GLU A 358 10.94 13.50 -36.26
C GLU A 358 10.24 13.38 -34.91
N LYS A 359 10.93 13.73 -33.82
CA LYS A 359 10.46 13.52 -32.43
C LYS A 359 9.97 14.80 -31.73
N HIS A 360 9.97 15.93 -32.43
CA HIS A 360 9.59 17.25 -31.94
C HIS A 360 10.33 17.75 -30.68
N GLN A 361 11.44 17.11 -30.30
CA GLN A 361 12.24 17.47 -29.13
C GLN A 361 13.74 17.37 -29.43
N ALA A 362 14.54 18.29 -28.90
CA ALA A 362 15.99 18.21 -29.01
C ALA A 362 16.55 17.10 -28.10
N PHE A 363 17.50 16.31 -28.62
CA PHE A 363 18.10 15.16 -27.93
C PHE A 363 17.04 14.13 -27.43
N ALA A 364 15.92 14.02 -28.13
CA ALA A 364 14.78 13.18 -27.76
C ALA A 364 15.19 11.73 -27.49
N SER A 365 16.01 11.12 -28.35
CA SER A 365 16.44 9.74 -28.21
C SER A 365 17.26 9.51 -26.93
N ALA A 366 18.11 10.45 -26.54
CA ALA A 366 18.92 10.34 -25.33
C ALA A 366 18.06 10.49 -24.07
N ARG A 367 17.14 11.46 -24.07
CA ARG A 367 16.18 11.68 -22.97
C ARG A 367 15.19 10.53 -22.81
N GLN A 368 14.61 10.05 -23.91
CA GLN A 368 13.70 8.89 -23.93
C GLN A 368 14.40 7.62 -23.45
N SER A 369 15.68 7.44 -23.82
CA SER A 369 16.48 6.30 -23.35
C SER A 369 16.72 6.35 -21.85
N LEU A 370 17.05 7.53 -21.29
CA LEU A 370 17.17 7.69 -19.84
C LEU A 370 15.84 7.35 -19.14
N ASN A 371 14.74 7.95 -19.57
CA ASN A 371 13.42 7.70 -18.98
C ASN A 371 13.01 6.22 -19.10
N SER A 372 13.25 5.59 -20.26
CA SER A 372 12.94 4.17 -20.48
C SER A 372 13.75 3.26 -19.55
N GLU A 373 15.03 3.55 -19.32
CA GLU A 373 15.86 2.77 -18.40
C GLU A 373 15.44 2.93 -16.94
N ILE A 374 15.03 4.14 -16.53
CA ILE A 374 14.45 4.38 -15.19
C ILE A 374 13.14 3.59 -15.04
N SER A 375 12.24 3.64 -16.03
CA SER A 375 10.99 2.89 -16.00
C SER A 375 11.21 1.37 -15.94
N LYS A 376 12.18 0.83 -16.70
CA LYS A 376 12.54 -0.60 -16.64
C LYS A 376 13.10 -0.99 -15.27
N LEU A 377 13.94 -0.12 -14.68
CA LEU A 377 14.49 -0.36 -13.35
C LEU A 377 13.37 -0.40 -12.30
N ARG A 378 12.48 0.59 -12.31
CA ARG A 378 11.32 0.65 -11.40
C ARG A 378 10.45 -0.60 -11.53
N ALA A 379 10.06 -0.97 -12.76
CA ALA A 379 9.24 -2.14 -13.00
C ALA A 379 9.89 -3.44 -12.48
N LYS A 380 11.21 -3.59 -12.69
CA LYS A 380 11.94 -4.75 -12.17
C LYS A 380 11.99 -4.77 -10.63
N GLN A 381 12.23 -3.61 -10.01
CA GLN A 381 12.25 -3.50 -8.55
C GLN A 381 10.88 -3.81 -7.96
N GLU A 382 9.81 -3.28 -8.53
CA GLU A 382 8.43 -3.49 -8.09
C GLU A 382 8.02 -4.96 -8.15
N VAL A 383 8.33 -5.65 -9.25
CA VAL A 383 8.07 -7.10 -9.39
C VAL A 383 8.80 -7.91 -8.31
N HIS A 384 10.08 -7.63 -8.09
CA HIS A 384 10.85 -8.37 -7.08
C HIS A 384 10.38 -8.08 -5.65
N LEU A 385 9.98 -6.84 -5.36
CA LEU A 385 9.45 -6.46 -4.06
C LEU A 385 8.10 -7.14 -3.77
N ARG A 386 7.17 -7.14 -4.75
CA ARG A 386 5.89 -7.85 -4.61
C ARG A 386 6.08 -9.35 -4.43
N LEU A 387 7.00 -9.97 -5.18
CA LEU A 387 7.34 -11.38 -5.00
C LEU A 387 7.95 -11.66 -3.62
N ALA A 388 8.79 -10.75 -3.10
CA ALA A 388 9.37 -10.91 -1.77
C ALA A 388 8.27 -10.94 -0.70
N GLY A 389 7.33 -9.98 -0.72
CA GLY A 389 6.19 -9.97 0.21
C GLY A 389 5.26 -11.19 0.05
N VAL A 390 5.04 -11.69 -1.17
CA VAL A 390 4.28 -12.94 -1.38
C VAL A 390 4.99 -14.14 -0.77
N PHE A 391 6.30 -14.29 -0.98
CA PHE A 391 7.06 -15.40 -0.37
C PHE A 391 7.14 -15.28 1.15
N ALA A 392 7.26 -14.05 1.68
CA ALA A 392 7.25 -13.79 3.12
C ALA A 392 5.95 -14.30 3.75
N ARG A 393 4.79 -13.91 3.18
CA ARG A 393 3.47 -14.38 3.64
C ARG A 393 3.23 -15.89 3.48
N LEU A 394 4.01 -16.56 2.62
CA LEU A 394 3.94 -18.01 2.45
C LEU A 394 4.87 -18.78 3.41
N GLY A 395 5.62 -18.10 4.29
CA GLY A 395 6.63 -18.73 5.17
C GLY A 395 7.93 -19.11 4.44
N GLU A 396 8.10 -18.73 3.18
CA GLU A 396 9.29 -19.05 2.38
C GLU A 396 10.39 -17.99 2.56
N VAL A 397 10.93 -17.91 3.78
CA VAL A 397 11.90 -16.88 4.23
C VAL A 397 13.10 -16.76 3.28
N ASP A 398 13.69 -17.89 2.86
CA ASP A 398 14.83 -17.92 1.94
C ASP A 398 14.52 -17.28 0.57
N LEU A 399 13.31 -17.52 0.04
CA LEU A 399 12.88 -16.98 -1.25
C LEU A 399 12.49 -15.50 -1.12
N ALA A 400 11.83 -15.13 -0.03
CA ALA A 400 11.54 -13.73 0.31
C ALA A 400 12.84 -12.92 0.35
N PHE A 401 13.83 -13.39 1.12
CA PHE A 401 15.15 -12.76 1.23
C PHE A 401 15.87 -12.67 -0.11
N LYS A 402 15.89 -13.76 -0.89
CA LYS A 402 16.51 -13.78 -2.22
C LYS A 402 15.87 -12.80 -3.19
N HIS A 403 14.57 -12.54 -3.09
CA HIS A 403 13.87 -11.57 -3.92
C HIS A 403 14.07 -10.14 -3.41
N ALA A 404 14.04 -9.93 -2.09
CA ALA A 404 14.33 -8.66 -1.44
C ALA A 404 15.75 -8.17 -1.78
N LEU A 405 16.77 -9.04 -1.73
CA LEU A 405 18.16 -8.71 -2.11
C LEU A 405 18.36 -8.38 -3.60
N LYS A 406 17.45 -8.82 -4.49
CA LYS A 406 17.50 -8.40 -5.90
C LYS A 406 17.02 -6.97 -6.09
N THR A 407 16.28 -6.44 -5.12
CA THR A 407 15.90 -5.04 -5.08
C THR A 407 17.01 -4.27 -4.35
N ASN A 408 17.56 -3.25 -4.99
CA ASN A 408 18.43 -2.32 -4.28
C ASN A 408 17.63 -1.39 -3.37
N ILE A 409 16.31 -1.54 -3.24
CA ILE A 409 15.45 -0.65 -2.47
C ILE A 409 15.56 -1.02 -0.99
N VAL A 410 15.90 -0.06 -0.14
CA VAL A 410 16.12 -0.32 1.29
C VAL A 410 14.80 -0.49 2.02
N SER A 411 13.84 0.43 1.82
CA SER A 411 12.50 0.39 2.43
C SER A 411 11.80 -0.94 2.20
N GLY A 412 11.62 -1.32 0.93
CA GLY A 412 10.99 -2.57 0.56
C GLY A 412 11.76 -3.82 1.01
N ARG A 413 13.09 -3.76 1.14
CA ARG A 413 13.87 -4.88 1.69
C ARG A 413 13.61 -5.03 3.19
N ILE A 414 13.66 -3.94 3.95
CA ILE A 414 13.38 -3.97 5.39
C ILE A 414 11.94 -4.42 5.65
N GLN A 415 10.97 -3.90 4.90
CA GLN A 415 9.58 -4.37 4.98
C GLN A 415 9.48 -5.89 4.75
N ALA A 416 10.04 -6.40 3.64
CA ALA A 416 9.97 -7.82 3.33
C ALA A 416 10.70 -8.70 4.36
N LEU A 417 11.76 -8.19 5.00
CA LEU A 417 12.46 -8.86 6.09
C LEU A 417 11.58 -8.93 7.34
N VAL A 418 11.02 -7.80 7.77
CA VAL A 418 10.13 -7.75 8.94
C VAL A 418 8.93 -8.68 8.72
N GLU A 419 8.28 -8.64 7.55
CA GLU A 419 7.17 -9.53 7.23
C GLU A 419 7.56 -11.03 7.30
N ALA A 420 8.75 -11.39 6.79
CA ALA A 420 9.21 -12.78 6.79
C ALA A 420 9.55 -13.27 8.21
N GLU A 421 10.25 -12.46 8.99
CA GLU A 421 10.61 -12.80 10.37
C GLU A 421 9.37 -12.82 11.29
N LEU A 422 8.36 -11.98 11.03
CA LEU A 422 7.08 -12.04 11.74
C LEU A 422 6.37 -13.38 11.50
N VAL A 423 6.36 -13.89 10.27
CA VAL A 423 5.80 -15.21 9.97
C VAL A 423 6.60 -16.29 10.70
N HIS A 424 7.93 -16.20 10.70
CA HIS A 424 8.78 -17.16 11.39
C HIS A 424 8.60 -17.13 12.91
N ALA A 425 8.49 -15.95 13.53
CA ALA A 425 8.19 -15.81 14.95
C ALA A 425 6.85 -16.49 15.30
N ASN A 426 5.84 -16.29 14.46
CA ASN A 426 4.52 -16.90 14.60
C ASN A 426 4.53 -18.44 14.47
N GLU A 427 5.38 -19.00 13.59
CA GLU A 427 5.62 -20.44 13.50
C GLU A 427 6.27 -20.97 14.79
N LEU A 428 7.32 -20.29 15.29
CA LEU A 428 8.02 -20.66 16.52
C LEU A 428 7.09 -20.63 17.75
N ILE A 429 6.18 -19.65 17.82
CA ILE A 429 5.12 -19.59 18.83
C ILE A 429 4.23 -20.83 18.75
N GLY A 430 3.79 -21.21 17.54
CA GLY A 430 2.98 -22.41 17.31
C GLY A 430 3.70 -23.72 17.68
N GLU A 431 5.01 -23.78 17.46
CA GLU A 431 5.88 -24.90 17.87
C GLU A 431 6.22 -24.91 19.37
N LYS A 432 5.76 -23.89 20.13
CA LYS A 432 6.04 -23.69 21.56
C LYS A 432 7.51 -23.42 21.88
N LYS A 433 8.28 -22.88 20.93
CA LYS A 433 9.66 -22.43 21.11
C LYS A 433 9.69 -20.96 21.55
N PHE A 434 9.12 -20.70 22.73
CA PHE A 434 8.81 -19.33 23.15
C PHE A 434 10.04 -18.43 23.34
N THR A 435 11.17 -18.97 23.80
CA THR A 435 12.41 -18.18 23.93
C THR A 435 12.93 -17.72 22.58
N GLU A 436 13.00 -18.63 21.60
CA GLU A 436 13.45 -18.30 20.24
C GLU A 436 12.50 -17.30 19.56
N ALA A 437 11.19 -17.41 19.83
CA ALA A 437 10.21 -16.45 19.33
C ALA A 437 10.37 -15.06 19.97
N LEU A 438 10.66 -14.96 21.27
CA LEU A 438 10.88 -13.68 21.95
C LEU A 438 12.15 -13.00 21.44
N ASP A 439 13.28 -13.73 21.38
CA ASP A 439 14.55 -13.20 20.86
C ASP A 439 14.36 -12.65 19.43
N LEU A 440 13.55 -13.33 18.60
CA LEU A 440 13.26 -12.89 17.24
C LEU A 440 12.35 -11.64 17.18
N LEU A 441 11.40 -11.50 18.10
CA LEU A 441 10.56 -10.30 18.20
C LEU A 441 11.38 -9.08 18.66
N ASP A 442 12.36 -9.27 19.53
CA ASP A 442 13.30 -8.21 19.91
C ASP A 442 14.17 -7.79 18.71
N ASP A 443 14.71 -8.75 17.96
CA ASP A 443 15.47 -8.49 16.72
C ASP A 443 14.62 -7.75 15.65
N LEU A 444 13.30 -7.98 15.65
CA LEU A 444 12.34 -7.31 14.78
C LEU A 444 12.11 -5.85 15.19
N VAL A 445 12.00 -5.55 16.48
CA VAL A 445 11.93 -4.17 16.99
C VAL A 445 13.19 -3.42 16.60
N ASP A 446 14.36 -3.99 16.84
CA ASP A 446 15.66 -3.44 16.41
C ASP A 446 15.69 -3.18 14.89
N LEU A 447 15.14 -4.08 14.07
CA LEU A 447 15.10 -3.92 12.62
C LEU A 447 14.16 -2.77 12.18
N ILE A 448 13.03 -2.57 12.86
CA ILE A 448 12.12 -1.45 12.61
C ILE A 448 12.82 -0.13 12.98
N GLU A 449 13.43 -0.05 14.17
CA GLU A 449 14.17 1.14 14.62
C GLU A 449 15.31 1.48 13.66
N ARG A 450 16.16 0.49 13.28
CA ARG A 450 17.20 0.70 12.26
C ARG A 450 16.62 1.16 10.92
N GLY A 451 15.45 0.64 10.54
CA GLY A 451 14.72 1.06 9.35
C GLY A 451 14.32 2.54 9.38
N ILE A 452 13.90 3.04 10.54
CA ILE A 452 13.59 4.45 10.77
C ILE A 452 14.87 5.29 10.77
N GLU A 453 15.89 4.88 11.54
CA GLU A 453 17.13 5.64 11.71
C GLU A 453 17.91 5.81 10.40
N CYS A 454 17.85 4.84 9.48
CA CYS A 454 18.49 4.97 8.16
C CYS A 454 17.61 5.65 7.10
N GLY A 455 16.37 6.03 7.45
CA GLY A 455 15.41 6.71 6.58
C GLY A 455 14.71 5.80 5.56
N ALA A 456 14.77 4.49 5.76
CA ALA A 456 14.11 3.50 4.90
C ALA A 456 12.60 3.42 5.21
N LEU A 457 12.26 3.33 6.50
CA LEU A 457 10.90 3.54 6.99
C LEU A 457 10.65 5.02 7.21
N ALA A 458 9.38 5.41 7.33
CA ALA A 458 9.04 6.80 7.62
C ALA A 458 9.51 7.18 9.03
N ASP A 459 9.90 8.43 9.21
CA ASP A 459 10.09 8.99 10.55
C ASP A 459 8.71 9.20 11.19
N PRO A 460 8.42 8.53 12.33
CA PRO A 460 7.10 8.56 12.94
C PRO A 460 6.71 9.95 13.46
N TRP A 461 7.66 10.85 13.74
CA TRP A 461 7.33 12.24 14.10
C TRP A 461 6.66 13.02 12.96
N ASN A 462 6.73 12.53 11.72
CA ASN A 462 5.98 13.13 10.62
C ASN A 462 4.47 12.92 10.72
N ILE A 463 4.00 11.98 11.56
CA ILE A 463 2.58 11.79 11.86
C ILE A 463 2.03 13.07 12.49
N LEU A 464 2.55 13.47 13.66
CA LEU A 464 2.17 14.72 14.33
C LEU A 464 2.64 15.97 13.57
N GLY A 465 3.85 15.94 13.00
CA GLY A 465 4.46 17.12 12.41
C GLY A 465 3.85 17.58 11.08
N PHE A 466 3.30 16.62 10.31
CA PHE A 466 2.80 16.86 8.96
C PHE A 466 1.48 16.12 8.65
N SER A 467 0.80 15.55 9.63
CA SER A 467 -0.44 14.78 9.45
C SER A 467 -0.27 13.64 8.43
N GLY A 468 0.85 12.91 8.53
CA GLY A 468 1.20 11.82 7.60
C GLY A 468 1.56 12.28 6.17
N ASN A 469 1.68 13.59 5.92
CA ASN A 469 2.09 14.12 4.62
C ASN A 469 3.60 14.39 4.56
N TYR A 470 4.13 14.40 3.33
CA TYR A 470 5.50 14.77 3.01
C TYR A 470 5.51 16.09 2.22
N PRO A 471 6.00 17.20 2.81
CA PRO A 471 6.16 18.46 2.09
C PRO A 471 7.13 18.28 0.91
N LEU A 472 6.74 18.67 -0.32
CA LEU A 472 7.63 18.64 -1.49
C LEU A 472 8.30 19.99 -1.77
N PHE A 473 7.70 21.06 -1.26
CA PHE A 473 8.14 22.43 -1.44
C PHE A 473 7.85 23.28 -0.19
N ILE A 474 8.21 24.56 -0.23
CA ILE A 474 8.04 25.50 0.91
C ILE A 474 6.56 25.69 1.27
N ASN A 475 5.67 25.64 0.27
CA ASN A 475 4.22 25.75 0.49
C ASN A 475 3.65 24.40 0.95
N ARG A 476 2.93 24.39 2.08
CA ARG A 476 2.27 23.18 2.63
C ARG A 476 1.23 22.59 1.68
N GLN A 477 0.61 23.40 0.82
CA GLN A 477 -0.34 22.91 -0.20
C GLN A 477 0.34 22.01 -1.26
N GLU A 478 1.66 22.06 -1.34
CA GLU A 478 2.48 21.26 -2.26
C GLU A 478 3.09 20.08 -1.50
N SER A 479 2.28 19.39 -0.69
CA SER A 479 2.61 18.15 0.00
C SER A 479 1.98 16.96 -0.71
N THR A 480 2.45 15.76 -0.37
CA THR A 480 1.88 14.48 -0.84
C THR A 480 1.72 13.56 0.35
N ARG A 481 0.76 12.65 0.32
CA ARG A 481 0.72 11.54 1.28
C ARG A 481 2.03 10.76 1.27
N ASP A 482 2.56 10.44 2.45
CA ASP A 482 3.69 9.52 2.62
C ASP A 482 3.17 8.11 2.88
N ASP A 483 2.97 7.33 1.81
CA ASP A 483 2.46 5.96 1.87
C ASP A 483 3.31 5.02 2.77
N ARG A 484 4.54 5.44 3.14
CA ARG A 484 5.41 4.66 4.06
C ARG A 484 4.96 4.75 5.53
N ILE A 485 4.16 5.75 5.90
CA ILE A 485 3.57 5.85 7.24
C ILE A 485 2.61 4.69 7.45
N ASP A 486 1.74 4.43 6.48
CA ASP A 486 0.79 3.32 6.54
C ASP A 486 1.53 1.96 6.65
N VAL A 487 2.66 1.82 5.93
CA VAL A 487 3.54 0.64 6.06
C VAL A 487 4.14 0.54 7.45
N LEU A 488 4.66 1.64 8.02
CA LEU A 488 5.25 1.63 9.36
C LEU A 488 4.22 1.23 10.41
N ILE A 489 3.03 1.84 10.39
CA ILE A 489 1.93 1.52 11.30
C ILE A 489 1.58 0.04 11.18
N HIS A 490 1.45 -0.48 9.95
CA HIS A 490 1.17 -1.89 9.72
C HIS A 490 2.24 -2.82 10.34
N LEU A 491 3.53 -2.52 10.14
CA LEU A 491 4.62 -3.33 10.70
C LEU A 491 4.62 -3.28 12.23
N VAL A 492 4.46 -2.10 12.84
CA VAL A 492 4.42 -1.94 14.31
C VAL A 492 3.23 -2.69 14.89
N ARG A 493 2.04 -2.55 14.28
CA ARG A 493 0.83 -3.29 14.66
C ARG A 493 1.04 -4.79 14.64
N LYS A 494 1.59 -5.33 13.54
CA LYS A 494 1.83 -6.77 13.40
C LYS A 494 2.85 -7.32 14.39
N THR A 495 3.84 -6.52 14.76
CA THR A 495 4.79 -6.86 15.82
C THR A 495 4.09 -6.91 17.18
N CYS A 496 3.26 -5.91 17.51
CA CYS A 496 2.43 -5.90 18.73
C CYS A 496 1.49 -7.11 18.79
N GLU A 497 0.83 -7.47 17.68
CA GLU A 497 -0.03 -8.66 17.57
C GLU A 497 0.74 -9.95 17.87
N SER A 498 1.97 -10.06 17.37
CA SER A 498 2.83 -11.22 17.61
C SER A 498 3.30 -11.30 19.07
N PHE A 499 3.62 -10.16 19.71
CA PHE A 499 3.87 -10.10 21.15
C PHE A 499 2.65 -10.55 21.96
N GLY A 500 1.46 -10.02 21.64
CA GLY A 500 0.21 -10.40 22.29
C GLY A 500 -0.11 -11.90 22.15
N ARG A 501 0.14 -12.47 20.97
CA ARG A 501 0.00 -13.92 20.71
C ARG A 501 0.98 -14.74 21.54
N LEU A 502 2.27 -14.36 21.55
CA LEU A 502 3.30 -15.03 22.35
C LEU A 502 2.93 -14.99 23.84
N TRP A 503 2.43 -13.86 24.34
CA TRP A 503 2.00 -13.70 25.73
C TRP A 503 0.86 -14.66 26.07
N LYS A 504 -0.19 -14.69 25.23
CA LYS A 504 -1.34 -15.60 25.37
C LYS A 504 -0.90 -17.07 25.41
N GLU A 505 -0.05 -17.50 24.48
CA GLU A 505 0.43 -18.89 24.40
C GLU A 505 1.33 -19.26 25.58
N ALA A 506 2.19 -18.34 26.05
CA ALA A 506 3.02 -18.55 27.23
C ALA A 506 2.17 -18.77 28.50
N VAL A 507 1.08 -18.01 28.67
CA VAL A 507 0.13 -18.19 29.78
C VAL A 507 -0.62 -19.51 29.67
N ALA A 508 -1.06 -19.88 28.46
CA ALA A 508 -1.67 -21.19 28.21
C ALA A 508 -0.70 -22.35 28.52
N ALA A 509 0.61 -22.16 28.31
CA ALA A 509 1.65 -23.16 28.55
C ALA A 509 2.25 -23.19 29.97
N ASP A 510 1.94 -22.23 30.84
CA ASP A 510 2.48 -22.07 32.23
C ASP A 510 3.91 -21.53 32.31
N GLU A 511 4.39 -20.91 31.23
CA GLU A 511 5.77 -20.44 31.13
C GLU A 511 5.91 -19.05 31.77
N THR A 512 5.71 -18.99 33.09
CA THR A 512 5.67 -17.74 33.90
C THR A 512 6.90 -16.83 33.76
N LYS A 513 8.06 -17.39 33.38
CA LYS A 513 9.26 -16.59 33.12
C LYS A 513 9.13 -15.82 31.81
N ILE A 514 8.73 -16.51 30.74
CA ILE A 514 8.56 -15.90 29.41
C ILE A 514 7.42 -14.90 29.45
N GLU A 515 6.31 -15.25 30.12
CA GLU A 515 5.17 -14.35 30.33
C GLU A 515 5.61 -12.96 30.84
N LYS A 516 6.48 -12.90 31.86
CA LYS A 516 6.96 -11.65 32.43
C LYS A 516 7.90 -10.88 31.52
N MET A 517 8.70 -11.59 30.71
CA MET A 517 9.61 -10.95 29.76
C MET A 517 8.81 -10.33 28.61
N VAL A 518 7.93 -11.12 27.97
CA VAL A 518 7.04 -10.67 26.89
C VAL A 518 6.19 -9.47 27.32
N ALA A 519 5.62 -9.50 28.53
CA ALA A 519 4.83 -8.38 29.04
C ALA A 519 5.64 -7.09 29.16
N ASN A 520 6.89 -7.18 29.60
CA ASN A 520 7.79 -6.03 29.73
C ASN A 520 8.22 -5.51 28.35
N ASP A 521 8.67 -6.40 27.47
CA ASP A 521 9.25 -6.02 26.18
C ASP A 521 8.16 -5.46 25.26
N PHE A 522 6.95 -6.03 25.31
CA PHE A 522 5.78 -5.46 24.64
C PHE A 522 5.41 -4.08 25.20
N TYR A 523 5.43 -3.88 26.53
CA TYR A 523 5.15 -2.56 27.12
C TYR A 523 6.17 -1.50 26.67
N VAL A 524 7.46 -1.82 26.68
CA VAL A 524 8.53 -0.89 26.26
C VAL A 524 8.34 -0.48 24.80
N PHE A 525 8.00 -1.43 23.93
CA PHE A 525 7.74 -1.15 22.52
C PHE A 525 6.46 -0.33 22.31
N ALA A 526 5.39 -0.65 23.05
CA ALA A 526 4.13 0.08 22.99
C ALA A 526 4.26 1.53 23.48
N ASP A 527 4.93 1.75 24.61
CA ASP A 527 5.22 3.09 25.16
C ASP A 527 6.08 3.92 24.20
N TRP A 528 7.05 3.29 23.53
CA TRP A 528 7.83 3.94 22.49
C TRP A 528 6.98 4.34 21.27
N TRP A 529 6.00 3.53 20.86
CA TRP A 529 5.17 3.85 19.69
C TRP A 529 4.17 4.98 19.96
N ASP A 530 3.48 4.94 21.10
CA ASP A 530 2.38 5.87 21.39
C ASP A 530 2.87 7.31 21.57
N GLN A 531 4.16 7.53 21.85
CA GLN A 531 4.74 8.88 21.89
C GLN A 531 4.60 9.67 20.57
N PHE A 532 4.35 8.96 19.45
CA PHE A 532 4.22 9.55 18.12
C PHE A 532 2.77 9.90 17.74
N GLY A 533 1.80 9.67 18.64
CA GLY A 533 0.39 10.07 18.49
C GLY A 533 -0.24 9.58 17.19
N SER A 534 -0.12 8.28 16.90
CA SER A 534 -0.66 7.72 15.66
C SER A 534 -2.18 7.66 15.66
N ASP A 535 -2.76 7.41 16.83
CA ASP A 535 -4.17 7.39 17.20
C ASP A 535 -4.81 8.79 17.28
N GLU A 536 -4.01 9.84 17.55
CA GLU A 536 -4.53 11.21 17.70
C GLU A 536 -4.81 11.94 16.36
N VAL A 537 -4.34 11.41 15.22
CA VAL A 537 -4.39 12.09 13.91
C VAL A 537 -5.44 11.47 13.00
N GLU A 538 -6.58 12.16 12.82
CA GLU A 538 -7.75 11.70 12.04
C GLU A 538 -7.42 11.22 10.60
N ASP A 539 -6.56 11.92 9.87
CA ASP A 539 -6.19 11.56 8.48
C ASP A 539 -5.23 10.34 8.38
N VAL A 540 -4.88 9.68 9.48
CA VAL A 540 -3.92 8.56 9.52
C VAL A 540 -4.57 7.35 10.19
N PRO A 541 -4.55 6.15 9.58
CA PRO A 541 -5.15 4.95 10.18
C PRO A 541 -4.26 4.38 11.30
N GLY A 542 -4.11 5.12 12.39
CA GLY A 542 -3.24 4.78 13.52
C GLY A 542 -3.84 3.81 14.53
N PHE A 543 -3.15 3.64 15.66
CA PHE A 543 -3.66 2.92 16.84
C PHE A 543 -2.80 3.19 18.07
N SER A 544 -3.40 3.01 19.25
CA SER A 544 -2.65 2.91 20.51
C SER A 544 -2.12 1.50 20.71
N ALA A 545 -0.80 1.37 20.76
CA ALA A 545 -0.13 0.14 21.14
C ALA A 545 -0.24 -0.13 22.65
N LEU A 546 -0.36 0.92 23.49
CA LEU A 546 -0.58 0.74 24.92
C LEU A 546 -1.97 0.17 25.23
N GLU A 547 -3.03 0.68 24.61
CA GLU A 547 -4.37 0.11 24.74
C GLU A 547 -4.40 -1.37 24.33
N MET A 548 -3.68 -1.70 23.25
CA MET A 548 -3.53 -3.07 22.80
C MET A 548 -2.80 -3.94 23.84
N TRP A 549 -1.73 -3.42 24.46
CA TRP A 549 -1.03 -4.09 25.55
C TRP A 549 -1.94 -4.30 26.77
N GLU A 550 -2.72 -3.29 27.17
CA GLU A 550 -3.66 -3.36 28.30
C GLU A 550 -4.79 -4.36 28.05
N ALA A 551 -5.30 -4.45 26.82
CA ALA A 551 -6.27 -5.46 26.42
C ALA A 551 -5.69 -6.88 26.58
N HIS A 552 -4.44 -7.09 26.15
CA HIS A 552 -3.74 -8.36 26.35
C HIS A 552 -3.46 -8.65 27.83
N GLU A 553 -3.12 -7.66 28.66
CA GLU A 553 -2.95 -7.84 30.10
C GLU A 553 -4.25 -8.31 30.77
N ARG A 554 -5.38 -7.65 30.45
CA ARG A 554 -6.72 -8.04 30.95
C ARG A 554 -7.08 -9.45 30.52
N GLY A 555 -6.93 -9.78 29.24
CA GLY A 555 -7.25 -11.11 28.73
C GLY A 555 -6.37 -12.21 29.32
N THR A 556 -5.06 -11.99 29.45
CA THR A 556 -4.16 -12.98 30.06
C THR A 556 -4.48 -13.21 31.54
N LYS A 557 -4.91 -12.18 32.28
CA LYS A 557 -5.41 -12.34 33.66
C LYS A 557 -6.63 -13.25 33.71
N VAL A 558 -7.62 -13.04 32.84
CA VAL A 558 -8.82 -13.90 32.74
C VAL A 558 -8.42 -15.34 32.36
N LEU A 559 -7.45 -15.51 31.47
CA LEU A 559 -6.94 -16.85 31.10
C LEU A 559 -6.25 -17.57 32.25
N ARG A 560 -5.48 -16.87 33.10
CA ARG A 560 -4.91 -17.44 34.33
C ARG A 560 -6.02 -17.94 35.26
N GLU A 561 -7.07 -17.15 35.45
CA GLU A 561 -8.21 -17.50 36.30
C GLU A 561 -8.99 -18.69 35.74
N TRP A 562 -9.30 -18.69 34.44
CA TRP A 562 -9.96 -19.81 33.76
C TRP A 562 -9.15 -21.11 33.88
N ARG A 563 -7.83 -21.02 33.74
CA ARG A 563 -6.94 -22.17 33.92
C ARG A 563 -6.99 -22.70 35.36
N ALA A 564 -6.99 -21.81 36.36
CA ALA A 564 -7.09 -22.15 37.77
C ALA A 564 -8.43 -22.80 38.15
N ALA A 565 -9.52 -22.48 37.42
CA ALA A 565 -10.88 -22.96 37.70
C ALA A 565 -11.13 -24.47 37.41
N GLY A 566 -10.19 -25.19 36.79
CA GLY A 566 -10.21 -26.66 36.76
C GLY A 566 -11.45 -27.29 36.10
N SER A 567 -12.39 -27.82 36.88
CA SER A 567 -13.63 -28.50 36.43
C SER A 567 -14.86 -27.58 36.33
N GLU A 568 -14.77 -26.32 36.76
CA GLU A 568 -15.84 -25.30 36.65
C GLU A 568 -15.78 -24.51 35.32
N LYS A 569 -14.86 -24.89 34.43
CA LYS A 569 -14.52 -24.17 33.18
C LYS A 569 -15.68 -23.93 32.21
N GLY A 570 -16.66 -24.83 32.19
CA GLY A 570 -17.83 -24.75 31.31
C GLY A 570 -19.09 -24.21 31.95
N ASP A 571 -19.04 -23.72 33.19
CA ASP A 571 -20.22 -23.19 33.88
C ASP A 571 -20.53 -21.76 33.43
N ILE A 572 -21.77 -21.53 32.99
CA ILE A 572 -22.27 -20.19 32.62
C ILE A 572 -22.22 -19.25 33.84
N ALA A 573 -22.29 -19.79 35.06
CA ALA A 573 -22.10 -19.02 36.30
C ALA A 573 -20.67 -18.47 36.46
N PHE A 574 -19.64 -19.17 35.95
CA PHE A 574 -18.25 -18.70 36.01
C PHE A 574 -18.05 -17.41 35.19
N TRP A 575 -18.71 -17.32 34.03
CA TRP A 575 -18.59 -16.17 33.13
C TRP A 575 -19.46 -14.99 33.56
N ARG A 576 -20.64 -15.24 34.13
CA ARG A 576 -21.59 -14.18 34.51
C ARG A 576 -20.99 -13.09 35.39
N ASP A 577 -20.26 -13.47 36.45
CA ASP A 577 -19.64 -12.52 37.39
C ASP A 577 -18.42 -11.79 36.81
N ARG A 578 -17.87 -12.27 35.67
CA ARG A 578 -16.61 -11.79 35.06
C ARG A 578 -16.83 -10.99 33.78
N VAL A 579 -17.97 -11.18 33.13
CA VAL A 579 -18.38 -10.52 31.88
C VAL A 579 -19.08 -9.17 32.16
N GLU A 580 -19.49 -8.91 33.41
CA GLU A 580 -20.02 -7.59 33.84
C GLU A 580 -19.03 -6.43 33.65
N HIS A 581 -17.74 -6.71 33.45
CA HIS A 581 -16.68 -5.71 33.23
C HIS A 581 -16.14 -5.73 31.78
N PHE A 582 -16.86 -6.37 30.85
CA PHE A 582 -16.49 -6.32 29.42
C PHE A 582 -17.18 -5.13 28.79
N ASP A 583 -16.41 -4.06 28.67
CA ASP A 583 -16.88 -2.77 28.18
C ASP A 583 -16.49 -2.56 26.69
N SER A 584 -15.83 -3.55 26.07
CA SER A 584 -15.40 -3.47 24.67
C SER A 584 -15.52 -4.80 23.93
N ALA A 585 -15.71 -4.71 22.60
CA ALA A 585 -15.71 -5.84 21.67
C ALA A 585 -14.43 -6.69 21.77
N GLU A 586 -13.28 -6.03 21.96
CA GLU A 586 -11.96 -6.66 22.00
C GLU A 586 -11.81 -7.65 23.17
N ASN A 587 -12.41 -7.32 24.32
CA ASN A 587 -12.43 -8.21 25.48
C ASN A 587 -13.22 -9.50 25.20
N TYR A 588 -14.35 -9.40 24.49
CA TYR A 588 -15.07 -10.59 24.04
C TYR A 588 -14.27 -11.38 23.01
N ALA A 589 -13.68 -10.70 22.03
CA ALA A 589 -12.94 -11.31 20.94
C ALA A 589 -11.79 -12.19 21.45
N LEU A 590 -10.95 -11.65 22.34
CA LEU A 590 -9.78 -12.33 22.88
C LEU A 590 -10.15 -13.61 23.64
N ILE A 591 -11.24 -13.58 24.41
CA ILE A 591 -11.68 -14.71 25.22
C ILE A 591 -12.41 -15.75 24.38
N VAL A 592 -13.34 -15.34 23.52
CA VAL A 592 -14.03 -16.24 22.60
C VAL A 592 -13.03 -16.96 21.72
N GLU A 593 -12.03 -16.26 21.18
CA GLU A 593 -10.94 -16.86 20.42
C GLU A 593 -10.25 -17.96 21.22
N THR A 594 -9.84 -17.65 22.45
CA THR A 594 -9.09 -18.61 23.27
C THR A 594 -9.93 -19.83 23.65
N LEU A 595 -11.21 -19.65 23.94
CA LEU A 595 -12.14 -20.74 24.21
C LEU A 595 -12.36 -21.62 22.99
N LEU A 596 -12.53 -20.98 21.82
CA LEU A 596 -12.58 -21.70 20.56
C LEU A 596 -11.30 -22.51 20.39
N ASP A 597 -10.11 -21.94 20.53
CA ASP A 597 -8.81 -22.64 20.39
C ASP A 597 -8.71 -23.88 21.28
N HIS A 598 -9.17 -23.78 22.52
CA HIS A 598 -9.18 -24.88 23.49
C HIS A 598 -10.36 -25.86 23.32
N ASN A 599 -11.20 -25.68 22.30
CA ASN A 599 -12.39 -26.48 22.00
C ASN A 599 -13.51 -26.41 23.06
N ASP A 600 -13.56 -25.37 23.90
CA ASP A 600 -14.68 -25.14 24.82
C ASP A 600 -15.83 -24.43 24.12
N LEU A 601 -16.54 -25.19 23.29
CA LEU A 601 -17.61 -24.66 22.45
C LEU A 601 -18.83 -24.20 23.24
N ALA A 602 -19.06 -24.75 24.44
CA ALA A 602 -20.21 -24.37 25.26
C ALA A 602 -20.01 -22.99 25.87
N ALA A 603 -18.82 -22.71 26.42
CA ALA A 603 -18.46 -21.40 26.94
C ALA A 603 -18.39 -20.35 25.83
N ALA A 604 -17.77 -20.68 24.69
CA ALA A 604 -17.72 -19.79 23.53
C ALA A 604 -19.12 -19.42 23.02
N MET A 605 -20.03 -20.40 22.92
CA MET A 605 -21.43 -20.16 22.54
C MET A 605 -22.14 -19.21 23.52
N ALA A 606 -21.96 -19.42 24.83
CA ALA A 606 -22.60 -18.60 25.85
C ALA A 606 -22.12 -17.14 25.79
N LEU A 607 -20.82 -16.91 25.61
CA LEU A 607 -20.25 -15.57 25.45
C LEU A 607 -20.69 -14.90 24.15
N LEU A 608 -20.76 -15.64 23.03
CA LEU A 608 -21.27 -15.09 21.76
C LEU A 608 -22.73 -14.66 21.85
N VAL A 609 -23.58 -15.45 22.51
CA VAL A 609 -24.98 -15.10 22.74
C VAL A 609 -25.09 -13.88 23.67
N HIS A 610 -24.24 -13.82 24.71
CA HIS A 610 -24.21 -12.68 25.62
C HIS A 610 -23.78 -11.39 24.90
N TRP A 611 -22.73 -11.46 24.08
CA TRP A 611 -22.28 -10.33 23.28
C TRP A 611 -23.35 -9.86 22.30
N ALA A 612 -24.01 -10.79 21.59
CA ALA A 612 -25.14 -10.47 20.70
C ALA A 612 -26.29 -9.75 21.44
N SER A 613 -26.56 -10.12 22.69
CA SER A 613 -27.61 -9.48 23.51
C SER A 613 -27.29 -8.06 23.97
N ARG A 614 -26.00 -7.68 24.00
CA ARG A 614 -25.52 -6.33 24.37
C ARG A 614 -25.17 -5.47 23.15
N GLY A 615 -25.65 -5.81 21.96
CA GLY A 615 -25.29 -5.11 20.70
C GLY A 615 -25.61 -3.61 20.62
N GLU A 616 -26.40 -3.06 21.55
CA GLU A 616 -26.64 -1.61 21.70
C GLU A 616 -25.59 -0.92 22.59
N GLU A 617 -25.01 -1.66 23.54
CA GLU A 617 -24.06 -1.14 24.54
C GLU A 617 -22.60 -1.44 24.15
N VAL A 618 -22.37 -2.55 23.45
CA VAL A 618 -21.05 -2.99 23.00
C VAL A 618 -21.15 -3.25 21.50
N SER A 619 -20.28 -2.59 20.72
CA SER A 619 -20.19 -2.83 19.29
C SER A 619 -19.91 -4.30 18.97
N PHE A 620 -20.26 -4.73 17.75
CA PHE A 620 -20.09 -6.11 17.31
C PHE A 620 -18.65 -6.45 16.90
N GLY A 621 -17.69 -5.57 17.11
CA GLY A 621 -16.30 -5.77 16.73
C GLY A 621 -16.08 -5.56 15.24
N GLU A 622 -14.82 -5.32 14.89
CA GLU A 622 -14.37 -5.17 13.51
C GLU A 622 -13.67 -6.41 12.97
N GLY A 623 -13.76 -6.58 11.64
CA GLY A 623 -12.98 -7.54 10.91
C GLY A 623 -13.08 -8.99 11.39
N MET A 624 -11.93 -9.65 11.50
CA MET A 624 -11.83 -11.05 11.95
C MET A 624 -12.11 -11.25 13.45
N ARG A 625 -12.11 -10.16 14.24
CA ARG A 625 -12.37 -10.16 15.69
C ARG A 625 -13.81 -9.79 16.03
N ALA A 626 -14.65 -9.58 15.02
CA ALA A 626 -16.06 -9.33 15.24
C ALA A 626 -16.85 -10.57 15.67
N LEU A 627 -17.98 -10.30 16.33
CA LEU A 627 -18.99 -11.26 16.74
C LEU A 627 -19.35 -12.22 15.59
N TYR A 628 -19.58 -11.69 14.40
CA TYR A 628 -20.00 -12.49 13.24
C TYR A 628 -18.91 -13.46 12.78
N ALA A 629 -17.64 -13.06 12.81
CA ALA A 629 -16.51 -13.90 12.41
C ALA A 629 -16.36 -15.08 13.39
N PHE A 630 -16.54 -14.82 14.69
CA PHE A 630 -16.54 -15.86 15.71
C PHE A 630 -17.76 -16.79 15.65
N CYS A 631 -18.95 -16.28 15.35
CA CYS A 631 -20.14 -17.11 15.10
C CYS A 631 -19.88 -18.12 13.96
N LEU A 632 -19.26 -17.68 12.87
CA LEU A 632 -18.86 -18.55 11.78
C LEU A 632 -17.74 -19.52 12.20
N ARG A 633 -16.69 -19.05 12.89
CA ARG A 633 -15.63 -19.92 13.39
C ARG A 633 -16.17 -21.02 14.30
N TRP A 634 -17.12 -20.69 15.15
CA TRP A 634 -17.79 -21.62 16.04
C TRP A 634 -18.54 -22.72 15.27
N ILE A 635 -19.38 -22.36 14.28
CA ILE A 635 -20.15 -23.37 13.53
C ILE A 635 -19.23 -24.30 12.72
N PHE A 636 -18.18 -23.77 12.11
CA PHE A 636 -17.20 -24.59 11.39
C PHE A 636 -16.44 -25.53 12.34
N LYS A 637 -16.12 -25.08 13.57
CA LYS A 637 -15.46 -25.94 14.57
C LYS A 637 -16.39 -27.06 15.07
N VAL A 638 -17.68 -26.80 15.25
CA VAL A 638 -18.70 -27.82 15.54
C VAL A 638 -18.77 -28.88 14.43
N TRP A 639 -18.79 -28.46 13.16
CA TRP A 639 -19.07 -29.36 12.03
C TRP A 639 -17.84 -30.01 11.40
N ARG A 640 -16.68 -29.37 11.42
CA ARG A 640 -15.42 -29.90 10.87
C ARG A 640 -14.37 -30.27 11.92
N GLY A 641 -14.55 -29.82 13.16
CA GLY A 641 -13.62 -30.14 14.26
C GLY A 641 -13.61 -31.63 14.63
N ASN A 642 -12.43 -32.10 15.01
CA ASN A 642 -12.25 -33.44 15.57
C ASN A 642 -12.54 -33.44 17.07
N LEU A 643 -13.82 -33.52 17.42
CA LEU A 643 -14.34 -33.34 18.78
C LEU A 643 -14.94 -34.66 19.30
N PRO A 644 -14.33 -35.33 20.28
CA PRO A 644 -14.78 -36.63 20.79
C PRO A 644 -16.22 -36.63 21.32
N ASP A 645 -16.63 -35.53 21.96
CA ASP A 645 -17.96 -35.40 22.58
C ASP A 645 -19.08 -35.20 21.54
N LEU A 646 -18.72 -34.66 20.36
CA LEU A 646 -19.58 -34.44 19.19
C LEU A 646 -19.29 -35.48 18.09
N ASN A 647 -19.30 -36.76 18.47
CA ASN A 647 -19.01 -37.89 17.58
C ASN A 647 -20.14 -38.26 16.60
N THR A 648 -21.32 -37.66 16.72
CA THR A 648 -22.45 -37.92 15.81
C THR A 648 -22.97 -36.62 15.19
N HIS A 649 -23.43 -36.72 13.93
CA HIS A 649 -24.09 -35.60 13.25
C HIS A 649 -25.32 -35.09 14.01
N ARG A 650 -26.04 -35.97 14.72
CA ARG A 650 -27.19 -35.59 15.55
C ARG A 650 -26.82 -34.63 16.67
N LYS A 651 -25.75 -34.90 17.42
CA LYS A 651 -25.29 -34.00 18.50
C LYS A 651 -24.80 -32.66 17.95
N ARG A 652 -24.09 -32.67 16.81
CA ARG A 652 -23.64 -31.44 16.11
C ARG A 652 -24.83 -30.59 15.68
N TRP A 653 -25.87 -31.23 15.12
CA TRP A 653 -27.13 -30.60 14.78
C TRP A 653 -27.85 -30.02 16.00
N GLU A 654 -28.05 -30.81 17.07
CA GLU A 654 -28.72 -30.35 18.30
C GLU A 654 -28.02 -29.13 18.93
N LEU A 655 -26.69 -29.11 18.93
CA LEU A 655 -25.90 -27.98 19.43
C LEU A 655 -26.02 -26.75 18.51
N THR A 656 -25.97 -26.94 17.18
CA THR A 656 -26.12 -25.86 16.20
C THR A 656 -27.50 -25.23 16.28
N ARG A 657 -28.56 -26.05 16.34
CA ARG A 657 -29.93 -25.58 16.52
C ARG A 657 -30.06 -24.77 17.80
N ARG A 658 -29.54 -25.29 18.92
CA ARG A 658 -29.57 -24.60 20.21
C ARG A 658 -28.86 -23.24 20.17
N PHE A 659 -27.74 -23.13 19.46
CA PHE A 659 -27.05 -21.85 19.31
C PHE A 659 -27.90 -20.83 18.54
N ILE A 660 -28.48 -21.23 17.41
CA ILE A 660 -29.33 -20.36 16.59
C ILE A 660 -30.61 -19.97 17.36
N ASP A 661 -31.24 -20.91 18.06
CA ASP A 661 -32.41 -20.65 18.92
C ASP A 661 -32.08 -19.63 20.04
N PHE A 662 -30.87 -19.70 20.61
CA PHE A 662 -30.42 -18.73 21.60
C PHE A 662 -30.12 -17.37 21.01
N LEU A 663 -29.54 -17.29 19.81
CA LEU A 663 -29.36 -16.01 19.12
C LEU A 663 -30.72 -15.35 18.82
N GLU A 664 -31.70 -16.12 18.34
CA GLU A 664 -33.07 -15.65 18.10
C GLU A 664 -33.73 -15.14 19.38
N ALA A 665 -33.65 -15.91 20.48
CA ALA A 665 -34.29 -15.56 21.74
C ALA A 665 -33.67 -14.36 22.47
N ASN A 666 -32.36 -14.11 22.29
CA ASN A 666 -31.65 -13.03 22.98
C ASN A 666 -31.41 -11.79 22.10
N SER A 667 -31.79 -11.84 20.82
CA SER A 667 -31.58 -10.75 19.85
C SER A 667 -32.85 -10.46 19.04
N GLU A 668 -34.04 -10.54 19.67
CA GLU A 668 -35.34 -10.44 18.96
C GLU A 668 -35.46 -9.18 18.10
N GLN A 669 -34.86 -8.07 18.55
CA GLN A 669 -34.85 -6.80 17.82
C GLN A 669 -34.05 -6.84 16.50
N TYR A 670 -32.96 -7.60 16.45
CA TYR A 670 -32.10 -7.76 15.28
C TYR A 670 -32.55 -8.90 14.34
N TRP A 671 -33.54 -9.70 14.76
CA TRP A 671 -34.01 -10.87 14.02
C TRP A 671 -35.05 -10.56 12.92
N ARG A 672 -35.57 -9.32 12.88
CA ARG A 672 -36.60 -8.88 11.92
C ARG A 672 -36.00 -7.91 10.92
N ALA A 673 -36.66 -7.69 9.78
CA ALA A 673 -36.18 -6.66 8.85
C ALA A 673 -36.21 -5.27 9.51
N PRO A 674 -35.11 -4.49 9.46
CA PRO A 674 -35.09 -3.13 9.99
C PRO A 674 -36.11 -2.22 9.29
N GLN A 675 -36.55 -1.18 9.98
CA GLN A 675 -37.41 -0.13 9.44
C GLN A 675 -36.62 1.18 9.36
N PHE A 676 -36.81 1.94 8.29
CA PHE A 676 -36.21 3.26 8.14
C PHE A 676 -37.12 4.32 8.77
N GLY A 677 -36.67 4.95 9.86
CA GLY A 677 -37.51 5.76 10.75
C GLY A 677 -37.63 7.25 10.43
N LEU A 678 -36.84 7.78 9.49
CA LEU A 678 -36.77 9.22 9.21
C LEU A 678 -37.94 9.71 8.34
N THR A 679 -38.50 10.87 8.71
CA THR A 679 -39.58 11.54 7.97
C THR A 679 -39.00 12.46 6.89
N PRO A 680 -39.59 12.54 5.67
CA PRO A 680 -39.09 13.42 4.61
C PRO A 680 -39.00 14.90 5.04
N PRO A 681 -38.01 15.68 4.54
CA PRO A 681 -37.75 17.07 4.98
C PRO A 681 -38.86 18.10 4.71
N GLY A 682 -40.04 17.70 4.22
CA GLY A 682 -41.16 18.58 3.86
C GLY A 682 -42.09 18.97 5.03
N ASP A 683 -41.99 18.30 6.18
CA ASP A 683 -42.83 18.58 7.37
C ASP A 683 -42.06 19.31 8.50
N ILE A 684 -40.78 19.63 8.30
CA ILE A 684 -39.87 20.19 9.32
C ILE A 684 -40.12 21.69 9.58
N ASP A 685 -40.87 22.39 8.72
CA ASP A 685 -41.26 23.80 8.93
C ASP A 685 -42.24 24.01 10.10
N ARG A 686 -42.70 22.94 10.77
CA ARG A 686 -43.53 23.00 11.99
C ARG A 686 -42.78 22.74 13.30
N MET A 687 -41.52 22.34 13.27
CA MET A 687 -40.75 21.99 14.49
C MET A 687 -39.69 23.03 14.87
N LYS A 688 -39.84 24.28 14.42
CA LYS A 688 -38.91 25.38 14.76
C LYS A 688 -39.24 26.17 16.03
N GLU A 689 -40.21 25.75 16.86
CA GLU A 689 -40.62 26.56 18.03
C GLU A 689 -40.47 25.96 19.43
N ASP A 690 -40.04 24.70 19.62
CA ASP A 690 -40.13 24.06 20.97
C ASP A 690 -38.87 23.32 21.46
N TYR A 691 -37.67 23.84 21.25
CA TYR A 691 -36.48 23.39 22.01
C TYR A 691 -35.75 24.56 22.67
N ALA A 692 -36.24 24.90 23.86
CA ALA A 692 -35.50 25.64 24.86
C ALA A 692 -34.46 24.70 25.51
N TYR A 693 -33.28 25.26 25.75
CA TYR A 693 -32.17 24.73 26.55
C TYR A 693 -32.64 23.83 27.71
N ASP A 694 -32.11 22.60 27.76
CA ASP A 694 -31.85 21.90 29.02
C ASP A 694 -30.48 21.22 28.93
N GLU A 695 -29.65 21.57 29.91
CA GLU A 695 -28.26 21.22 30.16
C GLU A 695 -28.22 19.81 30.78
N TYR A 696 -27.51 18.86 30.15
CA TYR A 696 -27.19 17.56 30.76
C TYR A 696 -25.70 17.24 30.59
N THR A 697 -25.12 16.80 31.69
CA THR A 697 -23.73 16.46 31.96
C THR A 697 -23.29 15.13 31.34
N ALA A 698 -22.00 15.08 30.99
CA ALA A 698 -21.21 13.95 30.48
C ALA A 698 -21.21 12.68 31.36
N ASP A 699 -21.06 11.52 30.70
CA ASP A 699 -20.25 10.36 31.10
C ASP A 699 -20.07 9.42 29.87
N ASP A 700 -18.85 9.45 29.31
CA ASP A 700 -17.91 8.38 28.92
C ASP A 700 -18.29 7.13 28.07
N ASP A 701 -17.38 6.89 27.11
CA ASP A 701 -16.77 5.64 26.60
C ASP A 701 -17.37 4.93 25.36
N VAL A 702 -16.74 5.13 24.19
CA VAL A 702 -16.76 4.18 23.05
C VAL A 702 -15.32 3.96 22.53
N PRO A 703 -14.72 2.76 22.66
CA PRO A 703 -13.38 2.48 22.13
C PRO A 703 -13.39 2.10 20.64
N PRO A 704 -12.39 2.50 19.81
CA PRO A 704 -12.25 2.08 18.42
C PRO A 704 -11.70 0.66 18.30
N GLU A 705 -12.17 -0.09 17.31
CA GLU A 705 -11.97 -1.53 17.17
C GLU A 705 -10.72 -1.86 16.32
N LEU A 706 -10.12 -3.04 16.52
CA LEU A 706 -8.92 -3.48 15.80
C LEU A 706 -8.97 -4.94 15.38
N GLU A 707 -8.58 -5.17 14.13
CA GLU A 707 -8.38 -6.48 13.52
C GLU A 707 -7.09 -7.20 13.97
N GLY A 708 -7.15 -8.53 14.08
CA GLY A 708 -5.95 -9.39 14.11
C GLY A 708 -6.22 -10.84 14.51
N ALA A 709 -6.54 -11.73 13.57
CA ALA A 709 -6.47 -13.18 13.80
C ALA A 709 -5.37 -13.82 12.93
N SER A 710 -4.84 -14.97 13.34
CA SER A 710 -3.57 -15.57 12.87
C SER A 710 -3.58 -16.16 11.44
N ASP A 711 -2.63 -15.78 10.57
CA ASP A 711 -2.66 -16.11 9.12
C ASP A 711 -2.48 -17.60 8.71
N GLU A 712 -1.90 -18.50 9.52
CA GLU A 712 -1.80 -19.93 9.16
C GLU A 712 -3.07 -20.74 9.51
N PHE A 713 -3.69 -20.44 10.64
CA PHE A 713 -4.99 -21.02 11.01
C PHE A 713 -6.12 -20.32 10.26
N LEU A 714 -5.99 -19.01 10.02
CA LEU A 714 -6.85 -18.26 9.12
C LEU A 714 -6.63 -18.66 7.68
N SER A 715 -5.47 -19.13 7.23
CA SER A 715 -5.28 -19.72 5.89
C SER A 715 -5.99 -21.06 5.78
N ALA A 716 -5.98 -21.91 6.81
CA ALA A 716 -6.74 -23.16 6.82
C ALA A 716 -8.26 -22.96 6.99
N PHE A 717 -8.64 -21.92 7.74
CA PHE A 717 -10.01 -21.47 7.93
C PHE A 717 -10.53 -20.71 6.69
N ARG A 718 -9.69 -19.87 6.07
CA ARG A 718 -9.85 -19.34 4.70
C ARG A 718 -9.95 -20.51 3.73
N ASP A 719 -8.99 -21.41 3.55
CA ASP A 719 -9.11 -22.61 2.68
C ASP A 719 -10.42 -23.41 2.95
N ALA A 720 -10.92 -23.43 4.19
CA ALA A 720 -12.17 -24.07 4.57
C ALA A 720 -13.44 -23.25 4.25
N VAL A 721 -13.38 -21.92 4.33
CA VAL A 721 -14.46 -20.93 4.13
C VAL A 721 -14.40 -20.27 2.74
N GLU A 722 -13.22 -19.95 2.19
CA GLU A 722 -12.86 -19.63 0.80
C GLU A 722 -13.42 -20.65 -0.19
N ARG A 723 -13.53 -21.93 0.19
CA ARG A 723 -14.27 -22.93 -0.62
C ARG A 723 -15.73 -22.57 -0.84
N LEU A 724 -16.27 -21.58 -0.12
CA LEU A 724 -17.67 -21.21 -0.11
C LEU A 724 -17.94 -19.71 -0.27
N ASP A 725 -17.33 -18.74 0.41
CA ASP A 725 -17.67 -17.33 0.12
C ASP A 725 -16.63 -16.31 0.58
N GLU A 726 -15.86 -15.80 -0.36
CA GLU A 726 -14.78 -14.85 -0.12
C GLU A 726 -15.20 -13.39 -0.23
N SER A 727 -16.26 -13.11 -1.00
CA SER A 727 -16.85 -11.77 -1.09
C SER A 727 -17.28 -11.22 0.26
N PHE A 728 -17.59 -12.08 1.25
CA PHE A 728 -17.90 -11.61 2.60
C PHE A 728 -16.67 -11.06 3.32
N PHE A 729 -15.51 -11.70 3.23
CA PHE A 729 -14.30 -11.19 3.88
C PHE A 729 -13.71 -10.01 3.13
N ASP A 730 -13.75 -10.01 1.79
CA ASP A 730 -13.39 -8.82 1.02
C ASP A 730 -14.40 -7.69 1.25
N ASP A 731 -15.72 -7.90 1.30
CA ASP A 731 -16.71 -6.84 1.63
C ASP A 731 -16.61 -6.39 3.11
N LEU A 732 -16.07 -7.22 3.99
CA LEU A 732 -15.79 -6.89 5.38
C LEU A 732 -14.52 -6.04 5.54
N LEU A 733 -13.42 -6.50 4.90
CA LEU A 733 -12.11 -5.83 4.87
C LEU A 733 -12.07 -4.63 3.92
N SER A 734 -12.96 -4.57 2.91
CA SER A 734 -13.12 -3.42 1.99
C SER A 734 -14.34 -2.57 2.30
N GLY A 735 -15.24 -3.08 3.16
CA GLY A 735 -16.28 -2.29 3.83
C GLY A 735 -15.71 -1.22 4.76
N GLU A 736 -14.42 -1.33 5.08
CA GLU A 736 -13.54 -0.31 5.67
C GLU A 736 -13.00 0.72 4.64
N LYS A 737 -13.71 0.97 3.54
CA LYS A 737 -13.89 2.39 3.22
C LYS A 737 -14.89 2.91 4.23
N GLU A 738 -14.40 3.20 5.43
CA GLU A 738 -15.08 4.07 6.35
C GLU A 738 -15.65 5.23 5.51
N PHE A 739 -16.96 5.42 5.65
CA PHE A 739 -17.40 6.79 5.72
C PHE A 739 -16.57 7.38 6.85
N ASP A 740 -15.60 8.24 6.53
CA ASP A 740 -15.03 9.18 7.49
C ASP A 740 -16.22 9.98 8.04
N PHE A 741 -16.96 9.37 8.96
CA PHE A 741 -17.91 10.05 9.79
C PHE A 741 -16.99 10.81 10.73
N GLN A 742 -16.74 12.09 10.42
CA GLN A 742 -16.05 13.00 11.33
C GLN A 742 -16.67 12.84 12.71
N ASP A 743 -16.01 12.10 13.59
CA ASP A 743 -16.45 11.97 14.96
C ASP A 743 -16.02 13.25 15.66
N SER A 744 -16.95 14.21 15.69
CA SER A 744 -16.78 15.43 16.45
C SER A 744 -17.27 15.13 17.85
N GLY A 745 -16.44 14.44 18.64
CA GLY A 745 -16.82 14.15 20.01
C GLY A 745 -15.92 13.22 20.80
N GLU A 746 -14.59 13.37 20.79
CA GLU A 746 -13.77 12.84 21.90
C GLU A 746 -12.42 13.57 22.10
N ASP A 747 -12.38 14.88 21.84
CA ASP A 747 -11.35 15.74 22.42
C ASP A 747 -12.01 16.68 23.44
N GLY A 748 -11.42 16.82 24.62
CA GLY A 748 -11.88 17.69 25.70
C GLY A 748 -11.76 19.19 25.38
N SER A 749 -12.11 19.58 24.17
CA SER A 749 -12.07 20.92 23.59
C SER A 749 -13.49 21.38 23.25
N GLU A 750 -14.29 21.77 24.25
CA GLU A 750 -15.44 22.66 23.97
C GLU A 750 -14.92 24.01 23.45
N GLY A 751 -14.82 24.13 22.12
CA GLY A 751 -14.09 25.22 21.48
C GLY A 751 -14.34 25.43 19.98
N ALA A 752 -15.60 25.60 19.58
CA ALA A 752 -16.03 26.45 18.45
C ALA A 752 -15.88 25.95 16.98
N VAL A 753 -16.17 24.68 16.64
CA VAL A 753 -16.39 24.27 15.22
C VAL A 753 -17.65 23.39 15.00
N ALA A 754 -18.55 23.24 15.99
CA ALA A 754 -19.79 22.46 15.81
C ALA A 754 -20.94 23.20 15.05
N ASP A 755 -20.72 24.45 14.62
CA ASP A 755 -21.81 25.36 14.21
C ASP A 755 -22.27 25.24 12.73
N ASP A 756 -21.66 24.39 11.87
CA ASP A 756 -21.90 24.42 10.41
C ASP A 756 -22.26 23.08 9.74
N GLN A 757 -22.44 21.96 10.47
CA GLN A 757 -22.84 20.69 9.83
C GLN A 757 -24.34 20.62 9.52
N ASN A 758 -24.68 20.04 8.36
CA ASN A 758 -26.07 19.88 7.91
C ASN A 758 -26.85 18.93 8.86
N PRO A 759 -27.94 19.36 9.52
CA PRO A 759 -28.70 18.52 10.45
C PRO A 759 -29.18 17.19 9.85
N LEU A 760 -29.51 17.20 8.55
CA LEU A 760 -29.94 15.99 7.83
C LEU A 760 -28.79 14.98 7.67
N PHE A 761 -27.55 15.44 7.57
CA PHE A 761 -26.38 14.58 7.53
C PHE A 761 -26.20 13.85 8.85
N ILE A 762 -26.32 14.57 9.98
CA ILE A 762 -26.21 13.99 11.33
C ILE A 762 -27.30 12.94 11.58
N GLU A 763 -28.55 13.29 11.27
CA GLU A 763 -29.70 12.37 11.43
C GLU A 763 -29.56 11.10 10.58
N LEU A 764 -29.20 11.23 9.30
CA LEU A 764 -28.98 10.08 8.41
C LEU A 764 -27.78 9.24 8.84
N SER A 765 -26.69 9.87 9.28
CA SER A 765 -25.48 9.19 9.74
C SER A 765 -25.78 8.31 10.95
N SER A 766 -26.45 8.87 11.96
CA SER A 766 -26.85 8.15 13.17
C SER A 766 -27.78 6.98 12.85
N GLU A 767 -28.83 7.22 12.03
CA GLU A 767 -29.78 6.18 11.65
C GLU A 767 -29.09 5.05 10.85
N PHE A 768 -28.25 5.38 9.87
CA PHE A 768 -27.54 4.38 9.07
C PHE A 768 -26.49 3.61 9.87
N ARG A 769 -25.84 4.22 10.86
CA ARG A 769 -24.94 3.53 11.78
C ARG A 769 -25.69 2.45 12.57
N TYR A 770 -26.81 2.82 13.19
CA TYR A 770 -27.68 1.88 13.90
C TYR A 770 -28.18 0.74 13.00
N LEU A 771 -28.68 1.08 11.81
CA LEU A 771 -29.19 0.08 10.87
C LEU A 771 -28.08 -0.81 10.28
N THR A 772 -26.85 -0.33 10.16
CA THR A 772 -25.71 -1.13 9.67
C THR A 772 -25.43 -2.31 10.59
N ASN A 773 -25.39 -2.11 11.91
CA ASN A 773 -25.18 -3.20 12.88
C ASN A 773 -26.27 -4.26 12.78
N HIS A 774 -27.52 -3.83 12.54
CA HIS A 774 -28.64 -4.72 12.29
C HIS A 774 -28.45 -5.53 11.00
N LEU A 775 -28.05 -4.89 9.89
CA LEU A 775 -27.79 -5.58 8.62
C LEU A 775 -26.67 -6.61 8.75
N LEU A 776 -25.58 -6.28 9.46
CA LEU A 776 -24.48 -7.22 9.73
C LEU A 776 -24.94 -8.44 10.54
N PHE A 777 -25.80 -8.24 11.54
CA PHE A 777 -26.40 -9.34 12.28
C PHE A 777 -27.24 -10.25 11.38
N LEU A 778 -28.14 -9.69 10.57
CA LEU A 778 -28.96 -10.45 9.62
C LEU A 778 -28.11 -11.21 8.59
N MET A 779 -27.08 -10.56 8.04
CA MET A 779 -26.09 -11.19 7.17
C MET A 779 -25.47 -12.42 7.85
N THR A 780 -25.09 -12.30 9.12
CA THR A 780 -24.53 -13.41 9.91
C THR A 780 -25.50 -14.57 10.05
N VAL A 781 -26.77 -14.28 10.36
CA VAL A 781 -27.84 -15.30 10.46
C VAL A 781 -28.02 -16.02 9.12
N ALA A 782 -28.06 -15.28 8.00
CA ALA A 782 -28.15 -15.86 6.66
C ALA A 782 -26.99 -16.83 6.40
N ARG A 783 -25.75 -16.47 6.77
CA ARG A 783 -24.57 -17.34 6.63
C ARG A 783 -24.61 -18.56 7.54
N LEU A 784 -25.05 -18.41 8.79
CA LEU A 784 -25.23 -19.54 9.71
C LEU A 784 -26.26 -20.54 9.15
N TRP A 785 -27.40 -20.06 8.65
CA TRP A 785 -28.39 -20.90 7.98
C TRP A 785 -27.82 -21.59 6.74
N TYR A 786 -27.15 -20.84 5.86
CA TYR A 786 -26.50 -21.37 4.68
C TYR A 786 -25.53 -22.51 5.03
N HIS A 787 -24.56 -22.26 5.92
CA HIS A 787 -23.56 -23.27 6.29
C HIS A 787 -24.16 -24.46 7.02
N THR A 788 -25.17 -24.23 7.87
CA THR A 788 -25.89 -25.33 8.53
C THR A 788 -26.55 -26.25 7.51
N ALA A 789 -27.21 -25.68 6.49
CA ALA A 789 -27.80 -26.43 5.39
C ALA A 789 -26.74 -27.26 4.66
N MET A 790 -25.61 -26.62 4.30
CA MET A 790 -24.50 -27.28 3.60
C MET A 790 -23.84 -28.40 4.40
N PHE A 791 -23.69 -28.26 5.73
CA PHE A 791 -23.11 -29.31 6.58
C PHE A 791 -24.08 -30.45 6.86
N CYS A 792 -25.38 -30.14 6.92
CA CYS A 792 -26.42 -31.15 7.12
C CYS A 792 -26.78 -31.89 5.83
N PHE A 793 -26.47 -31.31 4.66
CA PHE A 793 -26.79 -31.88 3.36
C PHE A 793 -26.31 -33.33 3.15
N PRO A 794 -25.05 -33.72 3.51
CA PRO A 794 -24.57 -35.09 3.32
C PRO A 794 -25.25 -36.13 4.25
N ILE A 795 -26.08 -35.70 5.20
CA ILE A 795 -26.73 -36.60 6.16
C ILE A 795 -27.95 -37.26 5.51
N THR A 796 -27.76 -38.48 5.03
CA THR A 796 -28.77 -39.29 4.32
C THR A 796 -29.90 -39.84 5.20
N GLN A 797 -29.81 -39.70 6.53
CA GLN A 797 -30.88 -40.14 7.44
C GLN A 797 -32.04 -39.13 7.41
N PRO A 798 -33.27 -39.56 7.07
CA PRO A 798 -34.42 -38.67 7.10
C PRO A 798 -34.75 -38.27 8.54
N ASP A 799 -34.64 -36.97 8.82
CA ASP A 799 -34.97 -36.37 10.11
C ASP A 799 -36.06 -35.32 9.88
N LYS A 800 -37.31 -35.72 10.20
CA LYS A 800 -38.48 -34.86 10.02
C LYS A 800 -38.39 -33.59 10.86
N GLU A 801 -37.84 -33.67 12.08
CA GLU A 801 -37.71 -32.52 12.97
C GLU A 801 -36.74 -31.49 12.38
N ARG A 802 -35.62 -31.95 11.81
CA ARG A 802 -34.67 -31.08 11.09
C ARG A 802 -35.31 -30.41 9.88
N TYR A 803 -36.06 -31.16 9.07
CA TYR A 803 -36.71 -30.59 7.88
C TYR A 803 -37.80 -29.56 8.25
N GLU A 804 -38.53 -29.76 9.36
CA GLU A 804 -39.47 -28.76 9.88
C GLU A 804 -38.76 -27.46 10.28
N VAL A 805 -37.58 -27.55 10.93
CA VAL A 805 -36.76 -26.39 11.28
C VAL A 805 -36.22 -25.69 10.03
N PHE A 806 -35.66 -26.43 9.07
CA PHE A 806 -35.16 -25.85 7.81
C PHE A 806 -36.25 -25.17 7.00
N GLU A 807 -37.46 -25.73 6.97
CA GLU A 807 -38.61 -25.11 6.30
C GLU A 807 -39.09 -23.84 7.03
N ASN A 808 -38.88 -23.74 8.35
CA ASN A 808 -39.13 -22.50 9.07
C ASN A 808 -38.08 -21.42 8.71
N TRP A 809 -36.80 -21.76 8.77
CA TRP A 809 -35.71 -20.84 8.38
C TRP A 809 -35.80 -20.42 6.92
N ARG A 810 -36.19 -21.33 6.00
CA ARG A 810 -36.38 -21.02 4.58
C ARG A 810 -37.43 -19.94 4.39
N ARG A 811 -38.59 -20.07 5.06
CA ARG A 811 -39.68 -19.08 5.00
C ARG A 811 -39.26 -17.74 5.59
N GLN A 812 -38.53 -17.74 6.72
CA GLN A 812 -38.00 -16.52 7.30
C GLN A 812 -36.98 -15.83 6.37
N ALA A 813 -36.05 -16.59 5.77
CA ALA A 813 -35.08 -16.06 4.83
C ALA A 813 -35.74 -15.43 3.59
N ALA A 814 -36.76 -16.07 3.03
CA ALA A 814 -37.54 -15.52 1.92
C ALA A 814 -38.25 -14.22 2.31
N GLU A 815 -38.92 -14.19 3.47
CA GLU A 815 -39.63 -13.02 3.99
C GLU A 815 -38.67 -11.84 4.27
N LEU A 816 -37.50 -12.13 4.87
CA LEU A 816 -36.48 -11.11 5.14
C LEU A 816 -35.86 -10.57 3.85
N SER A 817 -35.56 -11.42 2.88
CA SER A 817 -35.03 -10.98 1.57
C SER A 817 -35.99 -10.01 0.89
N GLU A 818 -37.29 -10.33 0.85
CA GLU A 818 -38.31 -9.46 0.26
C GLU A 818 -38.41 -8.11 0.99
N LYS A 819 -38.47 -8.13 2.32
CA LYS A 819 -38.55 -6.90 3.13
C LYS A 819 -37.31 -6.03 3.03
N LEU A 820 -36.12 -6.62 2.91
CA LEU A 820 -34.86 -5.88 2.72
C LEU A 820 -34.82 -5.21 1.34
N VAL A 821 -35.32 -5.86 0.28
CA VAL A 821 -35.47 -5.20 -1.03
C VAL A 821 -36.42 -4.00 -0.93
N GLN A 822 -37.54 -4.14 -0.20
CA GLN A 822 -38.46 -3.03 0.06
C GLN A 822 -37.81 -1.90 0.88
N LEU A 823 -36.96 -2.23 1.86
CA LEU A 823 -36.18 -1.26 2.62
C LEU A 823 -35.20 -0.51 1.71
N ALA A 824 -34.45 -1.22 0.86
CA ALA A 824 -33.55 -0.61 -0.11
C ALA A 824 -34.29 0.35 -1.06
N GLU A 825 -35.48 -0.01 -1.53
CA GLU A 825 -36.32 0.90 -2.33
C GLU A 825 -36.80 2.12 -1.53
N THR A 826 -37.09 1.95 -0.24
CA THR A 826 -37.54 3.04 0.64
C THR A 826 -36.41 4.05 0.87
N VAL A 827 -35.20 3.59 1.21
CA VAL A 827 -34.03 4.46 1.38
C VAL A 827 -33.61 5.09 0.04
N TYR A 828 -33.68 4.33 -1.06
CA TYR A 828 -33.40 4.86 -2.40
C TYR A 828 -34.41 5.93 -2.85
N ARG A 829 -35.62 5.96 -2.30
CA ARG A 829 -36.62 7.01 -2.58
C ARG A 829 -36.61 8.15 -1.57
N PHE A 830 -35.80 8.06 -0.51
CA PHE A 830 -35.70 9.12 0.48
C PHE A 830 -35.24 10.43 -0.18
N PRO A 831 -36.04 11.52 -0.07
CA PRO A 831 -35.75 12.75 -0.80
C PRO A 831 -34.61 13.53 -0.11
N ILE A 832 -33.51 13.72 -0.83
CA ILE A 832 -32.44 14.64 -0.44
C ILE A 832 -32.76 16.03 -1.03
N PRO A 833 -32.65 17.13 -0.25
CA PRO A 833 -32.84 18.49 -0.74
C PRO A 833 -31.96 18.77 -1.97
N ARG A 834 -32.52 19.47 -2.96
CA ARG A 834 -31.76 19.82 -4.17
C ARG A 834 -30.63 20.81 -3.83
N PRO A 835 -29.43 20.66 -4.43
CA PRO A 835 -28.34 21.59 -4.20
C PRO A 835 -28.62 22.95 -4.87
N ARG A 836 -27.97 23.99 -4.36
CA ARG A 836 -27.85 25.30 -5.05
C ARG A 836 -26.66 25.23 -6.00
N SER A 837 -26.51 26.17 -6.93
CA SER A 837 -25.40 26.14 -7.92
C SER A 837 -23.99 26.36 -7.34
N GLY A 838 -23.87 26.55 -6.02
CA GLY A 838 -22.58 26.72 -5.34
C GLY A 838 -21.88 25.38 -5.12
N THR A 839 -20.55 25.36 -5.32
CA THR A 839 -19.71 24.17 -5.16
C THR A 839 -19.89 23.49 -3.79
N GLU A 840 -19.93 24.24 -2.70
CA GLU A 840 -20.16 23.70 -1.34
C GLU A 840 -21.50 22.95 -1.23
N SER A 841 -22.58 23.53 -1.75
CA SER A 841 -23.91 22.90 -1.72
C SER A 841 -23.99 21.62 -2.58
N ILE A 842 -23.24 21.55 -3.68
CA ILE A 842 -23.13 20.37 -4.52
C ILE A 842 -22.31 19.27 -3.82
N ILE A 843 -21.25 19.65 -3.11
CA ILE A 843 -20.42 18.72 -2.32
C ILE A 843 -21.25 18.12 -1.18
N GLU A 844 -21.99 18.94 -0.43
CA GLU A 844 -22.90 18.46 0.63
C GLU A 844 -23.97 17.51 0.07
N PHE A 845 -24.55 17.84 -1.08
CA PHE A 845 -25.51 16.97 -1.76
C PHE A 845 -24.88 15.64 -2.20
N ASP A 846 -23.64 15.66 -2.69
CA ASP A 846 -22.90 14.44 -3.04
C ASP A 846 -22.64 13.59 -1.80
N GLN A 847 -22.20 14.17 -0.68
CA GLN A 847 -21.98 13.46 0.58
C GLN A 847 -23.24 12.73 1.06
N LEU A 848 -24.38 13.43 1.11
CA LEU A 848 -25.67 12.85 1.50
C LEU A 848 -26.12 11.73 0.55
N ASN A 849 -25.92 11.91 -0.76
CA ASN A 849 -26.29 10.87 -1.74
C ASN A 849 -25.37 9.67 -1.67
N VAL A 850 -24.06 9.87 -1.57
CA VAL A 850 -23.09 8.78 -1.43
C VAL A 850 -23.44 7.95 -0.20
N MET A 851 -23.69 8.59 0.94
CA MET A 851 -24.12 7.91 2.17
C MET A 851 -25.38 7.06 1.98
N ARG A 852 -26.44 7.68 1.45
CA ARG A 852 -27.71 7.00 1.19
C ARG A 852 -27.59 5.84 0.20
N LEU A 853 -26.83 6.02 -0.88
CA LEU A 853 -26.68 5.03 -1.95
C LEU A 853 -25.80 3.85 -1.51
N SER A 854 -24.70 4.10 -0.81
CA SER A 854 -23.87 3.03 -0.25
C SER A 854 -24.62 2.24 0.81
N PHE A 855 -25.43 2.89 1.65
CA PHE A 855 -26.29 2.18 2.58
C PHE A 855 -27.32 1.30 1.83
N CYS A 856 -27.92 1.80 0.74
CA CYS A 856 -28.80 0.99 -0.11
C CYS A 856 -28.10 -0.25 -0.69
N GLU A 857 -26.85 -0.12 -1.13
CA GLU A 857 -26.04 -1.24 -1.63
C GLU A 857 -25.85 -2.30 -0.54
N ARG A 858 -25.50 -1.91 0.70
CA ARG A 858 -25.37 -2.84 1.85
C ARG A 858 -26.69 -3.56 2.18
N VAL A 859 -27.83 -2.88 2.08
CA VAL A 859 -29.15 -3.51 2.27
C VAL A 859 -29.39 -4.57 1.19
N VAL A 860 -29.07 -4.26 -0.08
CA VAL A 860 -29.20 -5.21 -1.19
C VAL A 860 -28.29 -6.43 -0.99
N ASP A 861 -27.05 -6.25 -0.55
CA ASP A 861 -26.13 -7.36 -0.28
C ASP A 861 -26.68 -8.29 0.81
N THR A 862 -27.25 -7.72 1.87
CA THR A 862 -27.90 -8.48 2.95
C THR A 862 -29.13 -9.24 2.42
N ALA A 863 -29.93 -8.62 1.54
CA ALA A 863 -31.06 -9.29 0.90
C ALA A 863 -30.61 -10.46 0.02
N VAL A 864 -29.50 -10.30 -0.73
CA VAL A 864 -28.91 -11.36 -1.57
C VAL A 864 -28.40 -12.51 -0.73
N ALA A 865 -27.77 -12.25 0.41
CA ALA A 865 -27.32 -13.29 1.33
C ALA A 865 -28.48 -14.09 1.92
N MET A 866 -29.59 -13.44 2.26
CA MET A 866 -30.82 -14.12 2.68
C MET A 866 -31.38 -15.02 1.56
N ALA A 867 -31.44 -14.53 0.33
CA ALA A 867 -31.86 -15.34 -0.82
C ALA A 867 -30.92 -16.52 -1.08
N ASP A 868 -29.62 -16.38 -0.81
CA ASP A 868 -28.64 -17.47 -0.92
C ASP A 868 -28.83 -18.54 0.16
N ALA A 869 -29.10 -18.10 1.40
CA ALA A 869 -29.45 -18.99 2.50
C ALA A 869 -30.75 -19.77 2.21
N GLU A 870 -31.77 -19.10 1.66
CA GLU A 870 -33.01 -19.73 1.21
C GLU A 870 -32.75 -20.83 0.18
N ARG A 871 -31.92 -20.56 -0.84
CA ARG A 871 -31.56 -21.56 -1.87
C ARG A 871 -30.85 -22.77 -1.26
N ALA A 872 -29.90 -22.55 -0.35
CA ALA A 872 -29.18 -23.64 0.30
C ALA A 872 -30.10 -24.50 1.20
N LEU A 873 -30.97 -23.86 1.99
CA LEU A 873 -31.97 -24.55 2.80
C LEU A 873 -32.92 -25.37 1.92
N THR A 874 -33.37 -24.80 0.80
CA THR A 874 -34.22 -25.48 -0.18
C THR A 874 -33.53 -26.69 -0.80
N ALA A 875 -32.24 -26.59 -1.11
CA ALA A 875 -31.46 -27.71 -1.62
C ALA A 875 -31.34 -28.85 -0.59
N ALA A 876 -31.22 -28.51 0.70
CA ALA A 876 -31.08 -29.47 1.80
C ALA A 876 -32.39 -30.14 2.25
N ILE A 877 -33.55 -29.60 1.87
CA ILE A 877 -34.86 -30.21 2.16
C ILE A 877 -35.25 -31.17 1.01
N PRO A 878 -35.73 -32.39 1.29
CA PRO A 878 -36.25 -33.29 0.25
C PRO A 878 -37.41 -32.67 -0.53
N GLU A 879 -37.47 -32.93 -1.83
CA GLU A 879 -38.46 -32.35 -2.76
C GLU A 879 -39.91 -32.56 -2.30
N ASP A 880 -40.22 -33.75 -1.77
CA ASP A 880 -41.55 -34.11 -1.25
C ASP A 880 -41.94 -33.38 0.06
N PHE A 881 -40.99 -32.74 0.74
CA PHE A 881 -41.19 -32.08 2.03
C PHE A 881 -41.35 -30.56 1.89
N VAL A 882 -40.86 -29.98 0.79
CA VAL A 882 -41.05 -28.56 0.49
C VAL A 882 -42.54 -28.32 0.29
N ARG A 883 -43.14 -27.46 1.13
CA ARG A 883 -44.53 -27.06 0.92
C ARG A 883 -44.56 -26.16 -0.30
N SER A 884 -45.33 -26.55 -1.32
CA SER A 884 -45.58 -25.69 -2.47
C SER A 884 -46.35 -24.46 -1.98
N ASP A 885 -45.68 -23.31 -1.92
CA ASP A 885 -46.38 -22.05 -1.93
C ASP A 885 -46.99 -21.89 -3.33
N ASP A 886 -48.32 -21.79 -3.44
CA ASP A 886 -49.08 -21.64 -4.69
C ASP A 886 -48.86 -20.26 -5.37
N GLY A 887 -47.67 -19.67 -5.25
CA GLY A 887 -47.29 -18.39 -5.82
C GLY A 887 -46.31 -18.55 -6.99
N GLU A 888 -46.46 -17.71 -8.02
CA GLU A 888 -45.41 -17.52 -9.03
C GLU A 888 -44.10 -17.15 -8.32
N THR A 889 -43.02 -17.90 -8.57
CA THR A 889 -41.69 -17.59 -8.06
C THR A 889 -41.32 -16.18 -8.55
N PRO A 890 -41.04 -15.19 -7.68
CA PRO A 890 -40.93 -13.78 -8.09
C PRO A 890 -39.78 -13.46 -9.06
N TRP A 891 -38.84 -14.40 -9.29
CA TRP A 891 -37.52 -14.14 -9.89
C TRP A 891 -37.16 -15.02 -11.11
N GLY A 892 -38.16 -15.55 -11.83
CA GLY A 892 -37.96 -16.17 -13.16
C GLY A 892 -37.76 -17.69 -13.17
N GLY A 893 -37.88 -18.29 -14.37
CA GLY A 893 -37.91 -19.75 -14.56
C GLY A 893 -36.54 -20.45 -14.49
N TRP A 894 -35.44 -19.70 -14.43
CA TRP A 894 -34.08 -20.25 -14.29
C TRP A 894 -33.84 -20.85 -12.90
N LEU A 895 -34.53 -20.35 -11.87
CA LEU A 895 -34.34 -20.78 -10.48
C LEU A 895 -34.70 -22.26 -10.29
N ASP A 896 -35.69 -22.77 -11.03
CA ASP A 896 -36.09 -24.18 -10.94
C ASP A 896 -35.03 -25.13 -11.52
N GLU A 897 -34.45 -24.83 -12.69
CA GLU A 897 -33.33 -25.62 -13.22
C GLU A 897 -32.09 -25.48 -12.35
N TYR A 898 -31.83 -24.27 -11.85
CA TYR A 898 -30.73 -24.01 -10.93
C TYR A 898 -30.86 -24.89 -9.69
N ARG A 899 -32.05 -25.00 -9.09
CA ARG A 899 -32.28 -25.83 -7.90
C ARG A 899 -31.98 -27.30 -8.16
N ILE A 900 -32.38 -27.83 -9.33
CA ILE A 900 -32.10 -29.21 -9.73
C ILE A 900 -30.59 -29.41 -9.88
N VAL A 901 -29.92 -28.56 -10.66
CA VAL A 901 -28.48 -28.62 -10.90
C VAL A 901 -27.70 -28.45 -9.61
N PHE A 902 -28.04 -27.47 -8.78
CA PHE A 902 -27.35 -27.20 -7.52
C PHE A 902 -27.50 -28.35 -6.55
N ARG A 903 -28.72 -28.90 -6.37
CA ARG A 903 -28.94 -30.09 -5.53
C ARG A 903 -28.17 -31.31 -6.05
N ALA A 904 -28.16 -31.54 -7.37
CA ALA A 904 -27.39 -32.63 -7.98
C ALA A 904 -25.88 -32.46 -7.75
N MET A 905 -25.37 -31.22 -7.85
CA MET A 905 -23.97 -30.92 -7.55
C MET A 905 -23.61 -31.25 -6.09
N LEU A 906 -24.47 -30.88 -5.15
CA LEU A 906 -24.25 -31.18 -3.73
C LEU A 906 -24.31 -32.69 -3.44
N HIS A 907 -25.13 -33.46 -4.16
CA HIS A 907 -25.19 -34.92 -4.04
C HIS A 907 -24.03 -35.65 -4.75
N GLY A 908 -23.19 -34.94 -5.50
CA GLY A 908 -22.15 -35.56 -6.31
C GLY A 908 -22.68 -36.26 -7.57
N ASP A 909 -23.89 -35.94 -8.00
CA ASP A 909 -24.53 -36.54 -9.17
C ASP A 909 -24.21 -35.74 -10.43
N ALA A 910 -23.04 -36.04 -11.01
CA ALA A 910 -22.58 -35.40 -12.24
C ALA A 910 -23.50 -35.69 -13.45
N GLU A 911 -24.22 -36.82 -13.46
CA GLU A 911 -25.09 -37.21 -14.58
C GLU A 911 -26.32 -36.30 -14.65
N THR A 912 -27.02 -36.11 -13.51
CA THR A 912 -28.15 -35.17 -13.42
C THR A 912 -27.72 -33.73 -13.70
N VAL A 913 -26.51 -33.32 -13.27
CA VAL A 913 -25.95 -32.01 -13.62
C VAL A 913 -25.80 -31.87 -15.12
N SER A 914 -25.15 -32.82 -15.80
CA SER A 914 -24.95 -32.79 -17.25
C SER A 914 -26.27 -32.80 -18.04
N ASP A 915 -27.29 -33.51 -17.57
CA ASP A 915 -28.60 -33.60 -18.23
C ASP A 915 -29.37 -32.27 -18.19
N HIS A 916 -29.33 -31.56 -17.05
CA HIS A 916 -30.02 -30.28 -16.86
C HIS A 916 -29.17 -29.05 -17.23
N TRP A 917 -27.86 -29.22 -17.45
CA TRP A 917 -26.93 -28.11 -17.77
C TRP A 917 -27.35 -27.28 -19.00
N PRO A 918 -27.75 -27.88 -20.15
CA PRO A 918 -28.14 -27.09 -21.32
C PRO A 918 -29.41 -26.27 -21.06
N ALA A 919 -30.39 -26.83 -20.33
CA ALA A 919 -31.63 -26.15 -19.99
C ALA A 919 -31.37 -24.96 -19.05
N LEU A 920 -30.45 -25.12 -18.09
CA LEU A 920 -30.00 -24.03 -17.23
C LEU A 920 -29.36 -22.90 -18.05
N LEU A 921 -28.41 -23.22 -18.93
CA LEU A 921 -27.73 -22.23 -19.78
C LEU A 921 -28.70 -21.46 -20.69
N GLU A 922 -29.74 -22.13 -21.21
CA GLU A 922 -30.79 -21.49 -22.01
C GLU A 922 -31.62 -20.51 -21.18
N LYS A 923 -32.03 -20.90 -19.97
CA LYS A 923 -32.89 -20.07 -19.11
C LYS A 923 -32.16 -18.88 -18.50
N ILE A 924 -30.88 -19.00 -18.14
CA ILE A 924 -30.10 -17.86 -17.60
C ILE A 924 -29.80 -16.82 -18.68
N HIS A 925 -29.77 -17.20 -19.96
CA HIS A 925 -29.40 -16.30 -21.05
C HIS A 925 -30.33 -15.07 -21.17
N SER A 926 -31.59 -15.18 -20.75
CA SER A 926 -32.56 -14.08 -20.79
C SER A 926 -32.55 -13.19 -19.55
N GLU A 927 -31.75 -13.52 -18.52
CA GLU A 927 -31.73 -12.81 -17.25
C GLU A 927 -30.73 -11.63 -17.26
N PRO A 928 -30.99 -10.57 -16.48
CA PRO A 928 -30.13 -9.40 -16.44
C PRO A 928 -28.83 -9.68 -15.68
N ILE A 929 -27.72 -9.80 -16.41
CA ILE A 929 -26.36 -9.90 -15.82
C ILE A 929 -25.68 -8.55 -15.63
N LEU A 930 -26.05 -7.56 -16.44
CA LEU A 930 -25.54 -6.20 -16.28
C LEU A 930 -26.55 -5.37 -15.48
N TYR A 931 -26.04 -4.57 -14.54
CA TYR A 931 -26.82 -3.57 -13.82
C TYR A 931 -26.20 -2.18 -13.96
N VAL A 932 -27.00 -1.15 -13.68
CA VAL A 932 -26.53 0.24 -13.56
C VAL A 932 -26.32 0.53 -12.09
N HIS A 933 -25.16 1.06 -11.71
CA HIS A 933 -24.86 1.44 -10.32
C HIS A 933 -25.90 2.43 -9.79
N LEU A 934 -26.26 2.35 -8.50
CA LEU A 934 -27.28 3.23 -7.91
C LEU A 934 -26.92 4.72 -8.08
N ALA A 935 -25.63 5.08 -7.97
CA ALA A 935 -25.11 6.43 -8.20
C ALA A 935 -25.33 6.97 -9.62
N ARG A 936 -25.69 6.12 -10.58
CA ARG A 936 -25.96 6.48 -11.98
C ARG A 936 -27.42 6.25 -12.38
N GLY A 937 -28.32 6.16 -11.40
CA GLY A 937 -29.76 5.98 -11.62
C GLY A 937 -30.19 4.51 -11.74
N GLY A 938 -29.39 3.57 -11.25
CA GLY A 938 -29.78 2.18 -11.08
C GLY A 938 -30.96 2.00 -10.13
N GLN A 939 -31.75 0.94 -10.32
CA GLN A 939 -32.85 0.57 -9.43
C GLN A 939 -32.41 -0.55 -8.46
N PRO A 940 -32.68 -0.44 -7.14
CA PRO A 940 -32.31 -1.47 -6.16
C PRO A 940 -32.80 -2.87 -6.52
N SER A 941 -34.02 -3.01 -7.04
CA SER A 941 -34.58 -4.30 -7.46
C SER A 941 -33.86 -4.93 -8.65
N ARG A 942 -33.33 -4.13 -9.59
CA ARG A 942 -32.50 -4.62 -10.70
C ARG A 942 -31.09 -4.98 -10.24
N LEU A 943 -30.52 -4.18 -9.33
CA LEU A 943 -29.24 -4.47 -8.69
C LEU A 943 -29.33 -5.82 -7.96
N PHE A 944 -30.35 -5.99 -7.10
CA PHE A 944 -30.63 -7.24 -6.41
C PHE A 944 -30.73 -8.41 -7.38
N ALA A 945 -31.52 -8.30 -8.46
CA ALA A 945 -31.70 -9.38 -9.42
C ALA A 945 -30.37 -9.83 -10.08
N ALA A 946 -29.55 -8.87 -10.52
CA ALA A 946 -28.25 -9.14 -11.13
C ALA A 946 -27.27 -9.75 -10.13
N VAL A 947 -27.08 -9.13 -8.95
CA VAL A 947 -26.16 -9.61 -7.92
C VAL A 947 -26.61 -10.98 -7.36
N ASN A 948 -27.91 -11.22 -7.25
CA ASN A 948 -28.46 -12.51 -6.85
C ASN A 948 -28.17 -13.61 -7.88
N LEU A 949 -28.29 -13.30 -9.19
CA LEU A 949 -27.87 -14.19 -10.26
C LEU A 949 -26.36 -14.44 -10.22
N HIS A 950 -25.55 -13.39 -10.05
CA HIS A 950 -24.08 -13.50 -9.92
C HIS A 950 -23.68 -14.43 -8.80
N ARG A 951 -24.29 -14.28 -7.62
CA ARG A 951 -24.07 -15.15 -6.46
C ARG A 951 -24.40 -16.60 -6.80
N ALA A 952 -25.55 -16.84 -7.44
CA ALA A 952 -25.98 -18.18 -7.84
C ALA A 952 -25.01 -18.83 -8.84
N LEU A 953 -24.60 -18.11 -9.89
CA LEU A 953 -23.65 -18.61 -10.89
C LEU A 953 -22.24 -18.82 -10.30
N GLY A 954 -21.80 -17.93 -9.41
CA GLY A 954 -20.55 -18.06 -8.67
C GLY A 954 -20.48 -19.36 -7.86
N ARG A 955 -21.59 -19.78 -7.22
CA ARG A 955 -21.68 -21.09 -6.55
C ARG A 955 -21.41 -22.24 -7.53
N LEU A 956 -22.06 -22.24 -8.70
CA LEU A 956 -21.86 -23.30 -9.70
C LEU A 956 -20.42 -23.34 -10.19
N LEU A 957 -19.81 -22.19 -10.46
CA LEU A 957 -18.41 -22.08 -10.86
C LEU A 957 -17.44 -22.59 -9.78
N ARG A 958 -17.80 -22.45 -8.49
CA ARG A 958 -17.02 -22.95 -7.36
C ARG A 958 -17.14 -24.47 -7.20
N TYR A 959 -18.34 -25.04 -7.32
CA TYR A 959 -18.59 -26.46 -7.04
C TYR A 959 -18.43 -27.40 -8.24
N ALA A 960 -18.73 -26.95 -9.46
CA ALA A 960 -18.64 -27.80 -10.64
C ALA A 960 -17.25 -28.44 -10.83
N PRO A 961 -16.11 -27.72 -10.62
CA PRO A 961 -14.79 -28.33 -10.71
C PRO A 961 -14.61 -29.51 -9.74
N CYS A 962 -15.18 -29.45 -8.53
CA CYS A 962 -15.05 -30.51 -7.51
C CYS A 962 -15.66 -31.85 -7.96
N LEU A 963 -16.57 -31.82 -8.94
CA LEU A 963 -17.19 -32.99 -9.56
C LEU A 963 -16.46 -33.47 -10.81
N GLY A 964 -15.34 -32.82 -11.18
CA GLY A 964 -14.63 -33.06 -12.44
C GLY A 964 -15.22 -32.32 -13.64
N LEU A 965 -16.20 -31.44 -13.44
CA LEU A 965 -16.93 -30.72 -14.50
C LEU A 965 -16.19 -29.44 -14.93
N ILE A 966 -14.91 -29.58 -15.30
CA ILE A 966 -14.06 -28.46 -15.72
C ILE A 966 -14.57 -27.85 -17.03
N THR A 967 -15.09 -28.68 -17.95
CA THR A 967 -15.59 -28.22 -19.25
C THR A 967 -16.82 -27.33 -19.06
N GLU A 968 -17.75 -27.78 -18.23
CA GLU A 968 -18.98 -27.10 -17.85
C GLU A 968 -18.66 -25.76 -17.16
N THR A 969 -17.66 -25.75 -16.28
CA THR A 969 -17.16 -24.52 -15.64
C THR A 969 -16.68 -23.50 -16.68
N LEU A 970 -15.89 -23.93 -17.66
CA LEU A 970 -15.43 -23.07 -18.75
C LEU A 970 -16.57 -22.66 -19.70
N GLN A 971 -17.57 -23.52 -19.91
CA GLN A 971 -18.77 -23.20 -20.69
C GLN A 971 -19.61 -22.12 -20.01
N LEU A 972 -19.76 -22.18 -18.68
CA LEU A 972 -20.49 -21.16 -17.93
C LEU A 972 -19.76 -19.80 -17.98
N LEU A 973 -18.43 -19.76 -17.85
CA LEU A 973 -17.66 -18.53 -18.07
C LEU A 973 -17.84 -17.94 -19.47
N GLN A 974 -17.94 -18.80 -20.49
CA GLN A 974 -18.21 -18.35 -21.86
C GLN A 974 -19.66 -17.88 -22.03
N ALA A 975 -20.63 -18.54 -21.39
CA ALA A 975 -22.03 -18.15 -21.42
C ALA A 975 -22.23 -16.78 -20.76
N ILE A 976 -21.66 -16.57 -19.56
CA ILE A 976 -21.65 -15.27 -18.86
C ILE A 976 -21.09 -14.18 -19.76
N ARG A 977 -19.94 -14.40 -20.40
CA ARG A 977 -19.36 -13.43 -21.34
C ARG A 977 -20.30 -13.12 -22.51
N ARG A 978 -20.98 -14.13 -23.09
CA ARG A 978 -21.96 -13.90 -24.17
C ARG A 978 -23.17 -13.11 -23.67
N MET A 979 -23.63 -13.39 -22.45
CA MET A 979 -24.72 -12.62 -21.83
C MET A 979 -24.35 -11.13 -21.70
N GLU A 980 -23.10 -10.81 -21.37
CA GLU A 980 -22.61 -9.42 -21.35
C GLU A 980 -22.51 -8.81 -22.76
N GLU A 981 -22.02 -9.57 -23.74
CA GLU A 981 -21.90 -9.12 -25.14
C GLU A 981 -23.27 -8.86 -25.81
N GLU A 982 -24.28 -9.66 -25.47
CA GLU A 982 -25.63 -9.60 -26.06
C GLU A 982 -26.60 -8.71 -25.28
N SER A 983 -26.28 -8.35 -24.04
CA SER A 983 -27.08 -7.44 -23.22
C SER A 983 -27.08 -6.00 -23.79
N PRO A 984 -28.24 -5.31 -23.82
CA PRO A 984 -28.29 -3.93 -24.28
C PRO A 984 -27.46 -3.03 -23.35
N LEU A 985 -26.36 -2.49 -23.88
CA LEU A 985 -25.44 -1.59 -23.18
C LEU A 985 -26.15 -0.29 -22.81
N ALA A 986 -26.72 -0.22 -21.60
CA ALA A 986 -27.06 1.07 -21.00
C ALA A 986 -25.75 1.81 -20.73
N PRO A 987 -25.68 3.14 -20.96
CA PRO A 987 -24.54 3.95 -20.54
C PRO A 987 -24.25 3.65 -19.07
N ALA A 988 -22.98 3.33 -18.75
CA ALA A 988 -22.53 3.05 -17.40
C ALA A 988 -23.03 1.74 -16.73
N SER A 989 -23.32 0.71 -17.52
CA SER A 989 -23.51 -0.65 -17.01
C SER A 989 -22.23 -1.18 -16.33
N VAL A 990 -22.38 -1.91 -15.23
CA VAL A 990 -21.31 -2.56 -14.47
C VAL A 990 -21.25 -4.04 -14.83
N THR A 991 -20.03 -4.54 -15.08
CA THR A 991 -19.71 -5.97 -15.25
C THR A 991 -19.05 -6.47 -13.96
N GLU A 992 -19.43 -7.66 -13.51
CA GLU A 992 -18.77 -8.39 -12.40
C GLU A 992 -18.15 -9.71 -12.90
N TYR A 993 -17.75 -9.74 -14.19
CA TYR A 993 -17.12 -10.91 -14.79
C TYR A 993 -15.84 -11.31 -14.05
N ASP A 994 -15.11 -10.33 -13.51
CA ASP A 994 -13.90 -10.54 -12.72
C ASP A 994 -14.14 -11.38 -11.47
N ARG A 995 -15.19 -11.09 -10.70
CA ARG A 995 -15.59 -11.87 -9.53
C ARG A 995 -15.96 -13.30 -9.90
N MET A 996 -16.69 -13.50 -11.01
CA MET A 996 -17.07 -14.83 -11.49
C MET A 996 -15.87 -15.61 -12.04
N TYR A 997 -14.98 -14.93 -12.77
CA TYR A 997 -13.74 -15.48 -13.28
C TYR A 997 -12.84 -15.95 -12.14
N ASP A 998 -12.71 -15.15 -11.09
CA ASP A 998 -11.97 -15.51 -9.88
C ASP A 998 -12.56 -16.76 -9.19
N ALA A 999 -13.88 -16.80 -9.00
CA ALA A 999 -14.57 -17.98 -8.43
C ALA A 999 -14.30 -19.27 -9.21
N ALA A 1000 -14.28 -19.18 -10.55
CA ALA A 1000 -13.95 -20.31 -11.42
C ALA A 1000 -12.47 -20.71 -11.32
N CYS A 1001 -11.56 -19.74 -11.30
CA CYS A 1001 -10.13 -19.96 -11.14
C CYS A 1001 -9.86 -20.73 -9.85
N ARG A 1002 -10.40 -20.26 -8.72
CA ARG A 1002 -10.26 -20.91 -7.42
C ARG A 1002 -10.84 -22.31 -7.40
N GLY A 1003 -12.03 -22.52 -7.96
CA GLY A 1003 -12.65 -23.84 -8.05
C GLY A 1003 -11.75 -24.83 -8.79
N ILE A 1004 -11.17 -24.42 -9.91
CA ILE A 1004 -10.24 -25.24 -10.68
C ILE A 1004 -8.93 -25.48 -9.92
N PHE A 1005 -8.32 -24.43 -9.36
CA PHE A 1005 -7.06 -24.54 -8.63
C PHE A 1005 -7.18 -25.43 -7.40
N ASP A 1006 -8.26 -25.33 -6.62
CA ASP A 1006 -8.47 -26.16 -5.43
C ASP A 1006 -8.48 -27.64 -5.77
N VAL A 1007 -9.17 -28.02 -6.84
CA VAL A 1007 -9.25 -29.41 -7.30
C VAL A 1007 -7.90 -29.89 -7.81
N VAL A 1008 -7.22 -29.07 -8.62
CA VAL A 1008 -5.87 -29.39 -9.10
C VAL A 1008 -4.92 -29.56 -7.92
N LEU A 1009 -4.93 -28.65 -6.95
CA LEU A 1009 -4.08 -28.71 -5.76
C LEU A 1009 -4.43 -29.92 -4.88
N GLU A 1010 -5.70 -30.25 -4.69
CA GLU A 1010 -6.14 -31.42 -3.92
C GLU A 1010 -5.66 -32.73 -4.57
N VAL A 1011 -5.81 -32.87 -5.88
CA VAL A 1011 -5.29 -34.01 -6.65
C VAL A 1011 -3.76 -34.10 -6.50
N LEU A 1012 -3.07 -32.98 -6.62
CA LEU A 1012 -1.60 -32.91 -6.46
C LEU A 1012 -1.13 -33.19 -5.03
N ARG A 1013 -1.92 -32.82 -3.99
CA ARG A 1013 -1.68 -33.14 -2.57
C ARG A 1013 -1.85 -34.65 -2.32
N LYS A 1014 -2.92 -35.27 -2.83
CA LYS A 1014 -3.18 -36.72 -2.72
C LYS A 1014 -2.06 -37.54 -3.38
N GLU A 1015 -1.65 -37.20 -4.60
CA GLU A 1015 -0.52 -37.88 -5.28
C GLU A 1015 0.81 -37.76 -4.52
N TYR A 1016 1.03 -36.67 -3.78
CA TYR A 1016 2.24 -36.44 -2.99
C TYR A 1016 2.28 -37.28 -1.70
N SER A 1017 1.14 -37.44 -1.03
CA SER A 1017 1.05 -38.28 0.18
C SER A 1017 1.37 -39.76 -0.09
N GLU A 1018 1.12 -40.24 -1.32
CA GLU A 1018 1.30 -41.63 -1.72
C GLU A 1018 2.68 -41.94 -2.33
N ARG A 1019 3.47 -40.94 -2.74
CA ARG A 1019 4.78 -41.11 -3.40
C ARG A 1019 5.86 -40.21 -2.78
N LYS A 1020 6.94 -40.81 -2.25
CA LYS A 1020 8.14 -40.07 -1.81
C LYS A 1020 8.60 -39.11 -2.91
N ALA A 1021 8.64 -37.82 -2.56
CA ALA A 1021 8.91 -36.70 -3.45
C ALA A 1021 10.22 -36.88 -4.24
N SER A 1022 10.14 -36.78 -5.57
CA SER A 1022 11.31 -36.60 -6.44
C SER A 1022 11.21 -35.22 -7.12
N ALA A 1023 12.34 -34.60 -7.46
CA ALA A 1023 12.38 -33.30 -8.16
C ALA A 1023 11.54 -33.29 -9.46
N ARG A 1024 11.46 -34.43 -10.14
CA ARG A 1024 10.65 -34.62 -11.36
C ARG A 1024 9.13 -34.52 -11.12
N SER A 1025 8.69 -34.77 -9.89
CA SER A 1025 7.29 -34.59 -9.49
C SER A 1025 6.93 -33.12 -9.25
N MET A 1026 7.90 -32.25 -9.00
CA MET A 1026 7.68 -30.81 -8.77
C MET A 1026 7.62 -30.05 -10.10
N GLU A 1027 8.48 -30.39 -11.07
CA GLU A 1027 8.41 -29.85 -12.44
C GLU A 1027 7.06 -30.15 -13.10
N ARG A 1028 6.58 -31.40 -13.02
CA ARG A 1028 5.28 -31.78 -13.58
C ARG A 1028 4.09 -31.06 -12.94
N LYS A 1029 4.20 -30.67 -11.65
CA LYS A 1029 3.16 -29.88 -10.95
C LYS A 1029 3.10 -28.46 -11.49
N PHE A 1030 4.26 -27.86 -11.69
CA PHE A 1030 4.37 -26.54 -12.29
C PHE A 1030 3.80 -26.53 -13.71
N ASP A 1031 4.09 -27.56 -14.53
CA ASP A 1031 3.56 -27.67 -15.89
C ASP A 1031 2.03 -27.74 -15.94
N VAL A 1032 1.39 -28.48 -15.02
CA VAL A 1032 -0.08 -28.60 -14.95
C VAL A 1032 -0.71 -27.28 -14.53
N LEU A 1033 -0.18 -26.63 -13.48
CA LEU A 1033 -0.66 -25.32 -13.04
C LEU A 1033 -0.46 -24.26 -14.14
N HIS A 1034 0.70 -24.26 -14.81
CA HIS A 1034 1.00 -23.35 -15.91
C HIS A 1034 0.01 -23.51 -17.07
N ALA A 1035 -0.33 -24.74 -17.47
CA ALA A 1035 -1.29 -24.99 -18.55
C ALA A 1035 -2.71 -24.49 -18.20
N VAL A 1036 -3.13 -24.64 -16.93
CA VAL A 1036 -4.41 -24.11 -16.43
C VAL A 1036 -4.39 -22.58 -16.44
N VAL A 1037 -3.33 -21.95 -15.93
CA VAL A 1037 -3.15 -20.49 -15.93
C VAL A 1037 -3.17 -19.94 -17.35
N GLU A 1038 -2.45 -20.54 -18.30
CA GLU A 1038 -2.44 -20.08 -19.70
C GLU A 1038 -3.84 -20.11 -20.33
N ARG A 1039 -4.64 -21.14 -20.02
CA ARG A 1039 -5.99 -21.27 -20.58
C ARG A 1039 -6.96 -20.25 -19.97
N LEU A 1040 -6.88 -20.04 -18.66
CA LEU A 1040 -7.66 -19.03 -17.96
C LEU A 1040 -7.25 -17.62 -18.44
N LEU A 1041 -5.95 -17.34 -18.55
CA LEU A 1041 -5.44 -16.06 -19.03
C LEU A 1041 -5.97 -15.72 -20.43
N LYS A 1042 -6.08 -16.73 -21.30
CA LYS A 1042 -6.67 -16.53 -22.62
C LYS A 1042 -8.12 -16.04 -22.55
N ILE A 1043 -8.95 -16.65 -21.69
CA ILE A 1043 -10.35 -16.26 -21.50
C ILE A 1043 -10.45 -14.82 -20.97
N TRP A 1044 -9.60 -14.47 -20.01
CA TRP A 1044 -9.50 -13.13 -19.46
C TRP A 1044 -9.13 -12.09 -20.54
N LEU A 1045 -8.10 -12.38 -21.35
CA LEU A 1045 -7.67 -11.47 -22.42
C LEU A 1045 -8.77 -11.28 -23.47
N GLU A 1046 -9.48 -12.35 -23.86
CA GLU A 1046 -10.57 -12.25 -24.82
C GLU A 1046 -11.76 -11.42 -24.30
N HIS A 1047 -12.02 -11.42 -22.98
CA HIS A 1047 -13.02 -10.56 -22.33
C HIS A 1047 -12.53 -9.11 -22.20
N ALA A 1048 -11.28 -8.90 -21.76
CA ALA A 1048 -10.69 -7.58 -21.64
C ALA A 1048 -10.63 -6.81 -22.97
N GLU A 1049 -10.53 -7.53 -24.11
CA GLU A 1049 -10.57 -6.96 -25.46
C GLU A 1049 -11.99 -6.60 -25.93
N SER A 1050 -13.05 -7.22 -25.38
CA SER A 1050 -14.45 -6.98 -25.79
C SER A 1050 -15.16 -5.89 -24.98
N ILE A 1051 -14.65 -5.52 -23.80
CA ILE A 1051 -15.25 -4.47 -22.97
C ILE A 1051 -14.96 -3.06 -23.52
N ARG A 1052 -15.99 -2.23 -23.57
CA ARG A 1052 -15.88 -0.77 -23.75
C ARG A 1052 -15.54 -0.10 -22.41
N VAL A 1053 -14.25 0.13 -22.17
CA VAL A 1053 -13.72 0.50 -20.85
C VAL A 1053 -13.95 1.97 -20.46
N SER A 1054 -14.41 2.86 -21.37
CA SER A 1054 -14.41 4.30 -21.05
C SER A 1054 -15.53 5.13 -21.68
N SER A 1055 -16.05 6.06 -20.89
CA SER A 1055 -16.84 7.23 -21.35
C SER A 1055 -16.08 8.12 -22.34
N ALA A 1056 -14.75 7.94 -22.48
CA ALA A 1056 -13.92 8.60 -23.47
C ALA A 1056 -13.88 7.87 -24.82
N GLU A 1057 -14.47 6.68 -24.95
CA GLU A 1057 -14.45 5.95 -26.22
C GLU A 1057 -15.21 6.65 -27.36
N PRO A 1058 -16.33 7.37 -27.11
CA PRO A 1058 -16.91 8.29 -28.09
C PRO A 1058 -15.95 9.39 -28.57
N LEU A 1059 -14.93 9.77 -27.78
CA LEU A 1059 -13.90 10.74 -28.18
C LEU A 1059 -12.92 10.17 -29.23
N ARG A 1060 -13.00 8.87 -29.55
CA ARG A 1060 -12.29 8.31 -30.71
C ARG A 1060 -12.90 8.77 -32.03
N ASP A 1061 -14.16 9.21 -32.03
CA ASP A 1061 -14.77 9.85 -33.19
C ASP A 1061 -14.13 11.24 -33.40
N PRO A 1062 -13.49 11.49 -34.56
CA PRO A 1062 -12.87 12.77 -34.85
C PRO A 1062 -13.83 13.98 -34.78
N GLU A 1063 -15.12 13.80 -35.07
CA GLU A 1063 -16.12 14.87 -35.01
C GLU A 1063 -16.43 15.24 -33.56
N ILE A 1064 -16.72 14.24 -32.73
CA ILE A 1064 -16.99 14.41 -31.30
C ILE A 1064 -15.76 15.00 -30.60
N TRP A 1065 -14.56 14.53 -30.93
CA TRP A 1065 -13.30 15.08 -30.41
C TRP A 1065 -13.13 16.57 -30.74
N GLN A 1066 -13.43 16.98 -31.97
CA GLN A 1066 -13.36 18.39 -32.37
C GLN A 1066 -14.42 19.24 -31.65
N MET A 1067 -15.64 18.73 -31.48
CA MET A 1067 -16.68 19.43 -30.72
C MET A 1067 -16.27 19.66 -29.26
N VAL A 1068 -15.77 18.61 -28.59
CA VAL A 1068 -15.29 18.71 -27.20
C VAL A 1068 -14.12 19.68 -27.10
N LYS A 1069 -13.17 19.64 -28.04
CA LYS A 1069 -12.06 20.58 -28.08
C LYS A 1069 -12.54 22.04 -28.19
N GLN A 1070 -13.49 22.32 -29.07
CA GLN A 1070 -14.05 23.67 -29.24
C GLN A 1070 -14.82 24.14 -28.01
N PHE A 1071 -15.55 23.23 -27.35
CA PHE A 1071 -16.25 23.52 -26.09
C PHE A 1071 -15.25 23.90 -24.98
N ILE A 1072 -14.19 23.10 -24.82
CA ILE A 1072 -13.12 23.37 -23.83
C ILE A 1072 -12.41 24.69 -24.13
N GLU A 1073 -12.06 24.97 -25.39
CA GLU A 1073 -11.40 26.22 -25.78
C GLU A 1073 -12.28 27.46 -25.49
N ARG A 1074 -13.61 27.33 -25.58
CA ARG A 1074 -14.54 28.45 -25.45
C ARG A 1074 -15.07 28.67 -24.03
N TYR A 1075 -15.35 27.59 -23.29
CA TYR A 1075 -15.98 27.65 -21.97
C TYR A 1075 -15.10 27.08 -20.84
N GLY A 1076 -14.01 26.40 -21.17
CA GLY A 1076 -13.19 25.66 -20.21
C GLY A 1076 -12.53 26.52 -19.12
N ALA A 1077 -12.27 27.80 -19.37
CA ALA A 1077 -11.68 28.70 -18.38
C ALA A 1077 -12.54 28.86 -17.10
N GLY A 1078 -13.86 28.70 -17.21
CA GLY A 1078 -14.78 28.73 -16.06
C GLY A 1078 -15.14 27.37 -15.48
N LEU A 1079 -14.78 26.27 -16.16
CA LEU A 1079 -15.14 24.89 -15.78
C LEU A 1079 -13.94 24.08 -15.28
N PHE A 1080 -12.72 24.33 -15.76
CA PHE A 1080 -11.52 23.61 -15.33
C PHE A 1080 -10.77 24.37 -14.23
N THR A 1081 -11.48 24.79 -13.18
CA THR A 1081 -10.87 25.31 -11.95
C THR A 1081 -10.61 24.15 -10.98
N GLN A 1082 -9.69 24.35 -10.02
CA GLN A 1082 -9.39 23.34 -9.01
C GLN A 1082 -10.64 22.96 -8.20
N ASP A 1083 -11.48 23.95 -7.85
CA ASP A 1083 -12.70 23.75 -7.08
C ASP A 1083 -13.78 23.02 -7.88
N PHE A 1084 -13.98 23.39 -9.15
CA PHE A 1084 -14.97 22.72 -10.01
C PHE A 1084 -14.58 21.29 -10.35
N MET A 1085 -13.27 21.05 -10.55
CA MET A 1085 -12.72 19.72 -10.86
C MET A 1085 -12.51 18.84 -9.62
N SER A 1086 -12.93 19.31 -8.43
CA SER A 1086 -12.98 18.46 -7.25
C SER A 1086 -13.90 17.27 -7.53
N MET A 1087 -13.44 16.06 -7.16
CA MET A 1087 -14.18 14.83 -7.40
C MET A 1087 -15.60 14.83 -6.81
N PRO A 1088 -15.84 15.36 -5.59
CA PRO A 1088 -17.19 15.43 -5.03
C PRO A 1088 -18.11 16.36 -5.83
N ASN A 1089 -17.61 17.51 -6.30
CA ASN A 1089 -18.40 18.43 -7.13
C ASN A 1089 -18.78 17.81 -8.49
N LEU A 1090 -17.84 17.15 -9.17
CA LEU A 1090 -18.11 16.47 -10.44
C LEU A 1090 -19.12 15.32 -10.27
N ARG A 1091 -19.03 14.57 -9.16
CA ARG A 1091 -19.95 13.47 -8.85
C ARG A 1091 -21.34 14.00 -8.51
N GLY A 1092 -21.44 15.06 -7.71
CA GLY A 1092 -22.69 15.74 -7.39
C GLY A 1092 -23.41 16.26 -8.62
N ILE A 1093 -22.70 16.89 -9.58
CA ILE A 1093 -23.27 17.34 -10.86
C ILE A 1093 -23.81 16.16 -11.69
N LEU A 1094 -23.09 15.03 -11.72
CA LEU A 1094 -23.53 13.84 -12.44
C LEU A 1094 -24.77 13.18 -11.81
N GLN A 1095 -24.86 13.20 -10.47
CA GLN A 1095 -26.01 12.67 -9.72
C GLN A 1095 -27.25 13.56 -9.81
N GLU A 1096 -27.07 14.89 -9.72
CA GLU A 1096 -28.15 15.87 -9.92
C GLU A 1096 -28.66 15.83 -11.38
N GLY A 1097 -27.74 15.59 -12.31
CA GLY A 1097 -27.98 15.58 -13.75
C GLY A 1097 -27.62 16.91 -14.39
N ILE A 1098 -26.89 16.82 -15.53
CA ILE A 1098 -26.35 18.00 -16.25
C ILE A 1098 -27.46 19.00 -16.60
N ASP A 1099 -28.63 18.53 -17.02
CA ASP A 1099 -29.76 19.39 -17.38
C ASP A 1099 -30.30 20.20 -16.19
N GLU A 1100 -30.30 19.64 -14.98
CA GLU A 1100 -30.78 20.33 -13.77
C GLU A 1100 -29.70 21.25 -13.19
N PHE A 1101 -28.44 20.81 -13.17
CA PHE A 1101 -27.30 21.66 -12.79
C PHE A 1101 -27.24 22.92 -13.66
N LEU A 1102 -27.39 22.79 -14.98
CA LEU A 1102 -27.39 23.94 -15.90
C LEU A 1102 -28.57 24.88 -15.66
N LYS A 1103 -29.75 24.38 -15.27
CA LYS A 1103 -30.89 25.23 -14.89
C LYS A 1103 -30.63 25.96 -13.58
N ALA A 1104 -30.15 25.26 -12.56
CA ALA A 1104 -29.79 25.85 -11.27
C ALA A 1104 -28.71 26.93 -11.45
N LEU A 1105 -27.72 26.67 -12.31
CA LEU A 1105 -26.69 27.63 -12.68
C LEU A 1105 -27.28 28.86 -13.37
N CYS A 1106 -28.21 28.70 -14.31
CA CYS A 1106 -28.89 29.84 -14.95
C CYS A 1106 -29.70 30.67 -13.94
N ASP A 1107 -30.46 30.01 -13.06
CA ASP A 1107 -31.32 30.68 -12.08
C ASP A 1107 -30.51 31.43 -11.02
N ASP A 1108 -29.41 30.86 -10.52
CA ASP A 1108 -28.52 31.52 -9.58
C ASP A 1108 -27.69 32.64 -10.23
N THR A 1109 -27.27 32.47 -11.48
CA THR A 1109 -26.55 33.50 -12.25
C THR A 1109 -27.45 34.72 -12.48
N ARG A 1110 -28.75 34.50 -12.75
CA ARG A 1110 -29.78 35.56 -12.80
C ARG A 1110 -30.00 36.22 -11.44
N ALA A 1111 -30.07 35.45 -10.37
CA ALA A 1111 -30.28 35.97 -9.01
C ALA A 1111 -29.10 36.81 -8.50
N ARG A 1112 -27.87 36.44 -8.87
CA ARG A 1112 -26.62 37.10 -8.44
C ARG A 1112 -26.12 38.19 -9.38
N GLY A 1113 -26.64 38.28 -10.61
CA GLY A 1113 -26.25 39.30 -11.59
C GLY A 1113 -24.82 39.17 -12.12
N ILE A 1114 -24.27 37.95 -12.12
CA ILE A 1114 -22.92 37.63 -12.60
C ILE A 1114 -23.01 37.20 -14.08
N SER A 1115 -22.03 37.51 -14.93
CA SER A 1115 -22.01 37.05 -16.34
C SER A 1115 -21.09 35.86 -16.51
N SER A 1116 -21.59 34.78 -17.10
CA SER A 1116 -20.84 33.58 -17.48
C SER A 1116 -21.05 33.34 -18.97
N PRO A 1117 -19.97 33.23 -19.79
CA PRO A 1117 -20.10 33.01 -21.23
C PRO A 1117 -20.92 31.77 -21.61
N LEU A 1118 -20.90 30.74 -20.76
CA LEU A 1118 -21.68 29.52 -20.93
C LEU A 1118 -23.18 29.77 -20.73
N VAL A 1119 -23.54 30.47 -19.65
CA VAL A 1119 -24.93 30.81 -19.32
C VAL A 1119 -25.50 31.80 -20.35
N ASP A 1120 -24.72 32.81 -20.74
CA ASP A 1120 -25.12 33.82 -21.73
C ASP A 1120 -25.38 33.20 -23.12
N ASP A 1121 -24.56 32.23 -23.55
CA ASP A 1121 -24.73 31.53 -24.83
C ASP A 1121 -25.84 30.44 -24.78
N LEU A 1122 -26.13 29.84 -23.60
CA LEU A 1122 -27.29 28.95 -23.37
C LEU A 1122 -28.62 29.71 -23.37
N GLU A 1123 -28.70 30.85 -22.67
CA GLU A 1123 -29.91 31.68 -22.59
C GLU A 1123 -30.24 32.36 -23.92
N SER A 1124 -29.21 32.77 -24.69
CA SER A 1124 -29.39 33.34 -26.02
C SER A 1124 -29.66 32.30 -27.11
N GLY A 1125 -29.62 31.00 -26.78
CA GLY A 1125 -29.87 29.89 -27.71
C GLY A 1125 -28.78 29.67 -28.76
N LYS A 1126 -27.59 30.27 -28.57
CA LYS A 1126 -26.42 30.06 -29.44
C LYS A 1126 -25.76 28.70 -29.20
N LEU A 1127 -25.86 28.18 -27.97
CA LEU A 1127 -25.50 26.81 -27.62
C LEU A 1127 -26.81 26.02 -27.40
N PRO A 1128 -27.16 25.06 -28.27
CA PRO A 1128 -28.29 24.18 -28.03
C PRO A 1128 -28.07 23.33 -26.78
N TRP A 1129 -29.09 23.18 -25.94
CA TRP A 1129 -29.06 22.31 -24.74
C TRP A 1129 -28.56 20.88 -25.06
N ARG A 1130 -28.93 20.35 -26.23
CA ARG A 1130 -28.52 19.02 -26.70
C ARG A 1130 -27.03 18.92 -27.08
N GLU A 1131 -26.39 20.01 -27.47
CA GLU A 1131 -24.95 20.03 -27.76
C GLU A 1131 -24.11 20.29 -26.50
N CYS A 1132 -24.71 20.89 -25.47
CA CYS A 1132 -24.09 21.08 -24.16
C CYS A 1132 -24.12 19.81 -23.28
N ARG A 1133 -25.14 18.97 -23.46
CA ARG A 1133 -25.28 17.65 -22.85
C ARG A 1133 -24.45 16.60 -23.59
#